data_AF-A0A840GQ18-F1
#
_entry.id   AF-A0A840GQ18-F1
#
_cell.length_a   1.000
_cell.length_b   1.000
_cell.length_c   1.000
_cell.angle_alpha   90.00
_cell.angle_beta   90.00
_cell.angle_gamma   90.00
#
_symmetry.space_group_name_H-M   'P 1'
#
loop_
_entity.id
_entity.type
_entity.pdbx_description
1 polymer ?
#
loop_
_entity_poly.entity_id
_entity_poly.type
_entity_poly.pdbx_seq_one_letter_code
_entity_poly.pdbx_strand_id
1 'polypeptide(L)'
;MNAHDSVSRRALLTGGLATGFLLAFHLPLRAAANEPAQPRDATEGKFAPNAFIRIDETGRTVLMMPQVEMGQGTYTSISAVLAEELDADWSRVEVQHAPPNDKLYGNPTFGLQVTGNSNSIRAWWLPLRKAGATARAMLVQVAAAQWGVEPASCTASKGEVAHEASGRKLAYGALALAAQGQTPPKDVALKDPKDFVIIGQPLKRLDTPDKVNGKAVYGIDAILPGMKFATVAACPVFGGKVGKVDDSAAVKLPGVRKVVVLDDMVAVIGDHMWAAKKGLEALKIEWNEGPNAAITTKDVWDDLRKASQKDGAVAKSDGDIAKALASGDKFEATYELPFLAHASMEPINATVHVKPDSCEIWTGTQIMTRVQSEAAKAAGLPVDKVIVNNHLLGGGFGRKLEPDMVVAAVKIAKQVDYPVKVVWTREEDIQHDVYRPVFRDQITASLVDGKVAGWKYKVAGSAVLARWLPPAFQKGIDIDAIDAAVDAPYDFANFHVEYVRAEPLSVPTGFWRGVGPNNNVFAVECAMDELARKAGKDPIEFRKSMLTKNPRILAVLNQVAEKSDWGQPLPARVGRGVCVQPSFASFIATVVEAEIDDIGEIVLRRITSVVDTGIAVNPDTVKAQIEGGLIFGLTAALYGEITIDKGRVQQSNFHDYRMMRINETPKIEVIVVKSGEAPGGIGEAGVNAGPPALRNAILAATGVALRRLPIDRKLLAAGKKA
;
A
#
# COMPACT_ATOMS: atom_id res chain seq x y z
N MET A 1 50.72 -42.30 -7.56
CA MET A 1 50.76 -42.14 -9.03
C MET A 1 49.61 -42.95 -9.62
N ASN A 2 49.01 -42.39 -10.66
CA ASN A 2 47.66 -42.63 -11.18
C ASN A 2 47.29 -44.09 -11.49
N ALA A 3 46.04 -44.42 -11.16
CA ALA A 3 45.28 -45.53 -11.71
C ALA A 3 44.59 -45.09 -13.01
N HIS A 4 44.60 -45.98 -14.00
CA HIS A 4 43.66 -45.96 -15.12
C HIS A 4 43.35 -47.41 -15.48
N ASP A 5 42.15 -47.86 -15.14
CA ASP A 5 41.51 -48.99 -15.82
C ASP A 5 40.10 -48.56 -16.22
N SER A 6 39.89 -48.56 -17.53
CA SER A 6 38.68 -48.15 -18.22
C SER A 6 37.65 -49.27 -18.25
N VAL A 7 36.46 -49.04 -17.68
CA VAL A 7 35.30 -49.92 -17.88
C VAL A 7 34.61 -49.56 -19.20
N SER A 8 34.45 -50.56 -20.07
CA SER A 8 33.86 -50.40 -21.42
C SER A 8 32.33 -50.36 -21.41
N ARG A 9 31.75 -49.65 -22.39
CA ARG A 9 30.31 -49.34 -22.59
C ARG A 9 29.36 -50.54 -22.68
N ARG A 10 29.85 -51.79 -22.66
CA ARG A 10 29.01 -53.00 -22.76
C ARG A 10 28.60 -53.60 -21.41
N ALA A 11 29.24 -53.16 -20.31
CA ALA A 11 28.91 -53.62 -18.96
C ALA A 11 27.71 -52.87 -18.32
N LEU A 12 27.17 -51.84 -18.97
CA LEU A 12 26.08 -51.02 -18.44
C LEU A 12 24.68 -51.42 -18.95
N LEU A 13 24.54 -52.49 -19.75
CA LEU A 13 23.30 -52.79 -20.47
C LEU A 13 22.64 -54.14 -20.17
N THR A 14 23.11 -54.91 -19.18
CA THR A 14 22.48 -56.19 -18.83
C THR A 14 22.43 -56.44 -17.32
N GLY A 15 21.26 -56.16 -16.73
CA GLY A 15 20.85 -56.55 -15.37
C GLY A 15 20.62 -55.34 -14.46
N GLY A 16 19.47 -55.09 -13.86
CA GLY A 16 18.15 -55.73 -13.82
C GLY A 16 17.33 -54.97 -12.76
N LEU A 17 16.13 -54.50 -13.14
CA LEU A 17 14.96 -54.14 -12.32
C LEU A 17 15.16 -53.65 -10.87
N ALA A 18 15.03 -52.33 -10.64
CA ALA A 18 14.17 -51.72 -9.60
C ALA A 18 14.28 -50.18 -9.60
N THR A 19 13.12 -49.51 -9.66
CA THR A 19 12.84 -48.12 -9.20
C THR A 19 13.75 -46.96 -9.66
N GLY A 20 13.20 -46.06 -10.48
CA GLY A 20 13.75 -44.70 -10.65
C GLY A 20 13.30 -44.03 -11.94
N PHE A 21 12.21 -43.26 -11.88
CA PHE A 21 11.72 -42.48 -13.02
C PHE A 21 12.39 -41.09 -13.02
N LEU A 22 13.35 -40.93 -13.94
CA LEU A 22 13.84 -39.73 -14.64
C LEU A 22 13.81 -38.35 -13.93
N LEU A 23 14.98 -37.95 -13.43
CA LEU A 23 15.40 -36.55 -13.20
C LEU A 23 15.78 -35.89 -14.54
N ALA A 24 15.02 -34.88 -14.95
CA ALA A 24 15.43 -33.96 -16.01
C ALA A 24 16.29 -32.83 -15.41
N PHE A 25 17.59 -32.83 -15.71
CA PHE A 25 18.46 -31.68 -15.44
C PHE A 25 18.13 -30.55 -16.43
N HIS A 26 17.58 -29.45 -15.93
CA HIS A 26 17.69 -28.17 -16.60
C HIS A 26 18.79 -27.37 -15.92
N LEU A 27 19.96 -27.32 -16.56
CA LEU A 27 21.02 -26.37 -16.23
C LEU A 27 20.50 -24.95 -16.48
N PRO A 28 20.60 -24.00 -15.54
CA PRO A 28 20.36 -22.60 -15.84
C PRO A 28 21.54 -22.11 -16.70
N LEU A 29 21.36 -22.15 -18.02
CA LEU A 29 22.26 -21.45 -18.93
C LEU A 29 22.02 -19.96 -18.78
N ARG A 30 22.92 -19.32 -18.03
CA ARG A 30 23.07 -17.87 -17.80
C ARG A 30 21.94 -17.22 -16.99
N ALA A 31 22.11 -17.20 -15.67
CA ALA A 31 21.48 -16.17 -14.84
C ALA A 31 21.91 -14.78 -15.36
N ALA A 32 20.94 -13.93 -15.67
CA ALA A 32 21.25 -12.51 -15.87
C ALA A 32 21.76 -11.95 -14.53
N ALA A 33 22.76 -11.07 -14.58
CA ALA A 33 23.48 -10.58 -13.39
C ALA A 33 22.59 -9.88 -12.32
N ASN A 34 21.31 -9.61 -12.64
CA ASN A 34 20.35 -8.90 -11.79
C ASN A 34 19.00 -9.65 -11.61
N GLU A 35 18.90 -10.94 -11.92
CA GLU A 35 17.67 -11.72 -11.69
C GLU A 35 17.57 -12.16 -10.22
N PRO A 36 16.54 -11.74 -9.45
CA PRO A 36 16.14 -12.49 -8.28
C PRO A 36 15.54 -13.80 -8.76
N ALA A 37 16.29 -14.88 -8.62
CA ALA A 37 15.78 -16.22 -8.85
C ALA A 37 14.64 -16.47 -7.84
N GLN A 38 13.39 -16.44 -8.31
CA GLN A 38 12.28 -17.02 -7.57
C GLN A 38 12.47 -18.54 -7.63
N PRO A 39 12.80 -19.22 -6.52
CA PRO A 39 12.80 -20.68 -6.55
C PRO A 39 11.36 -21.13 -6.86
N ARG A 40 11.21 -22.11 -7.76
CA ARG A 40 10.00 -22.93 -7.79
C ARG A 40 9.71 -23.40 -6.36
N ASP A 41 8.45 -23.63 -6.03
CA ASP A 41 8.09 -24.23 -4.75
C ASP A 41 8.52 -25.72 -4.74
N ALA A 42 9.82 -25.94 -4.80
CA ALA A 42 10.49 -27.22 -4.77
C ALA A 42 10.95 -27.42 -3.33
N THR A 43 10.12 -28.11 -2.56
CA THR A 43 10.38 -28.53 -1.18
C THR A 43 11.40 -29.68 -1.10
N GLU A 44 12.09 -30.02 -2.18
CA GLU A 44 13.08 -31.09 -2.19
C GLU A 44 14.34 -30.64 -1.43
N GLY A 45 14.57 -31.22 -0.23
CA GLY A 45 15.77 -31.06 0.57
C GLY A 45 15.87 -29.83 1.48
N LYS A 46 14.79 -29.06 1.72
CA LYS A 46 14.80 -27.88 2.63
C LYS A 46 13.66 -27.93 3.66
N PHE A 47 13.94 -27.83 4.96
CA PHE A 47 12.92 -27.88 6.01
C PHE A 47 11.92 -26.74 5.87
N ALA A 48 10.68 -27.06 5.49
CA ALA A 48 9.57 -26.13 5.33
C ALA A 48 8.36 -26.62 6.18
N PRO A 49 8.41 -26.48 7.52
CA PRO A 49 7.33 -26.92 8.42
C PRO A 49 6.00 -26.22 8.12
N ASN A 50 6.09 -25.07 7.43
CA ASN A 50 5.01 -24.34 6.79
C ASN A 50 5.60 -23.58 5.58
N ALA A 51 4.73 -23.00 4.76
CA ALA A 51 5.12 -22.28 3.55
C ALA A 51 6.03 -21.05 3.78
N PHE A 52 6.26 -20.63 5.04
CA PHE A 52 6.90 -19.36 5.41
C PHE A 52 8.35 -19.48 5.88
N ILE A 53 8.79 -20.65 6.36
CA ILE A 53 10.11 -20.81 7.00
C ILE A 53 10.90 -21.86 6.24
N ARG A 54 12.12 -21.54 5.85
CA ARG A 54 13.09 -22.49 5.28
C ARG A 54 14.38 -22.44 6.09
N ILE A 55 14.81 -23.58 6.60
CA ILE A 55 16.10 -23.72 7.31
C ILE A 55 16.97 -24.72 6.54
N ASP A 56 18.18 -24.30 6.17
CA ASP A 56 19.17 -25.19 5.56
C ASP A 56 20.10 -25.83 6.60
N GLU A 57 20.90 -26.81 6.18
CA GLU A 57 21.82 -27.56 7.05
C GLU A 57 22.90 -26.67 7.71
N THR A 58 23.17 -25.48 7.15
CA THR A 58 24.11 -24.51 7.74
C THR A 58 23.46 -23.65 8.84
N GLY A 59 22.15 -23.80 9.05
CA GLY A 59 21.35 -23.01 9.98
C GLY A 59 20.93 -21.64 9.41
N ARG A 60 21.08 -21.41 8.10
CA ARG A 60 20.55 -20.21 7.44
C ARG A 60 19.03 -20.28 7.45
N THR A 61 18.39 -19.22 7.93
CA THR A 61 16.94 -19.12 8.03
C THR A 61 16.41 -18.15 6.99
N VAL A 62 15.70 -18.67 6.00
CA VAL A 62 15.03 -17.89 4.96
C VAL A 62 13.55 -17.81 5.28
N LEU A 63 13.03 -16.59 5.35
CA LEU A 63 11.61 -16.30 5.59
C LEU A 63 10.94 -15.92 4.26
N MET A 64 9.93 -16.70 3.87
CA MET A 64 9.15 -16.45 2.67
C MET A 64 8.11 -15.38 2.97
N MET A 65 8.09 -14.33 2.16
CA MET A 65 7.36 -13.11 2.42
C MET A 65 6.10 -13.03 1.56
N PRO A 66 4.90 -13.18 2.15
CA PRO A 66 3.62 -13.14 1.42
C PRO A 66 3.16 -11.71 1.11
N GLN A 67 3.92 -10.70 1.55
CA GLN A 67 3.63 -9.27 1.38
C GLN A 67 4.73 -8.61 0.55
N VAL A 68 4.51 -7.37 0.11
CA VAL A 68 5.42 -6.68 -0.82
C VAL A 68 5.98 -5.41 -0.20
N GLU A 69 7.29 -5.23 -0.34
CA GLU A 69 8.00 -4.06 0.16
C GLU A 69 8.02 -2.93 -0.87
N MET A 70 7.48 -1.77 -0.48
CA MET A 70 7.40 -0.57 -1.30
C MET A 70 7.90 0.69 -0.57
N GLY A 71 8.70 0.51 0.49
CA GLY A 71 9.22 1.58 1.35
C GLY A 71 8.68 1.54 2.78
N GLN A 72 7.67 0.72 3.08
CA GLN A 72 6.96 0.70 4.37
C GLN A 72 7.56 -0.20 5.45
N GLY A 73 8.58 -1.00 5.13
CA GLY A 73 9.32 -1.80 6.12
C GLY A 73 8.62 -3.11 6.51
N THR A 74 7.64 -3.53 5.72
CA THR A 74 6.85 -4.74 5.99
C THR A 74 7.72 -5.99 5.97
N TYR A 75 8.79 -6.04 5.16
CA TYR A 75 9.70 -7.19 5.16
C TYR A 75 10.35 -7.35 6.53
N THR A 76 10.82 -6.25 7.11
CA THR A 76 11.47 -6.26 8.43
C THR A 76 10.47 -6.61 9.52
N SER A 77 9.30 -5.98 9.55
CA SER A 77 8.32 -6.22 10.60
C SER A 77 7.72 -7.62 10.54
N ILE A 78 7.37 -8.15 9.36
CA ILE A 78 6.86 -9.52 9.25
C ILE A 78 7.93 -10.55 9.60
N SER A 79 9.17 -10.33 9.14
CA SER A 79 10.29 -11.19 9.51
C SER A 79 10.54 -11.18 11.02
N ALA A 80 10.40 -10.02 11.69
CA ALA A 80 10.52 -9.93 13.14
C ALA A 80 9.48 -10.79 13.86
N VAL A 81 8.23 -10.82 13.38
CA VAL A 81 7.16 -11.66 13.94
C VAL A 81 7.50 -13.15 13.84
N LEU A 82 7.96 -13.60 12.67
CA LEU A 82 8.37 -14.99 12.45
C LEU A 82 9.60 -15.35 13.28
N ALA A 83 10.63 -14.51 13.24
CA ALA A 83 11.91 -14.75 13.91
C ALA A 83 11.77 -14.77 15.44
N GLU A 84 10.93 -13.89 16.00
CA GLU A 84 10.64 -13.86 17.43
C GLU A 84 10.09 -15.20 17.91
N GLU A 85 9.06 -15.71 17.25
CA GLU A 85 8.45 -16.98 17.65
C GLU A 85 9.28 -18.19 17.23
N LEU A 86 10.12 -18.08 16.20
CA LEU A 86 11.05 -19.13 15.84
C LEU A 86 12.24 -19.22 16.81
N ASP A 87 12.50 -18.19 17.63
CA ASP A 87 13.78 -18.03 18.34
C ASP A 87 14.99 -18.03 17.39
N ALA A 88 14.81 -17.45 16.19
CA ALA A 88 15.86 -17.37 15.19
C ALA A 88 16.95 -16.36 15.56
N ASP A 89 18.17 -16.58 15.07
CA ASP A 89 19.20 -15.55 15.09
C ASP A 89 18.86 -14.46 14.06
N TRP A 90 18.40 -13.31 14.52
CA TRP A 90 18.05 -12.16 13.68
C TRP A 90 19.17 -11.75 12.71
N SER A 91 20.43 -11.91 13.11
CA SER A 91 21.59 -11.55 12.26
C SER A 91 21.78 -12.48 11.07
N ARG A 92 21.11 -13.65 11.07
CA ARG A 92 21.18 -14.68 10.03
C ARG A 92 19.85 -14.88 9.29
N VAL A 93 18.87 -14.01 9.55
CA VAL A 93 17.59 -14.01 8.85
C VAL A 93 17.75 -13.42 7.45
N GLU A 94 17.24 -14.14 6.47
CA GLU A 94 17.07 -13.64 5.12
C GLU A 94 15.61 -13.65 4.71
N VAL A 95 15.27 -12.79 3.75
CA VAL A 95 13.90 -12.65 3.26
C VAL A 95 13.88 -12.95 1.77
N GLN A 96 12.93 -13.80 1.38
CA GLN A 96 12.64 -14.07 -0.03
C GLN A 96 11.17 -13.80 -0.28
N HIS A 97 10.88 -13.22 -1.44
CA HIS A 97 9.50 -13.02 -1.83
C HIS A 97 8.80 -14.35 -2.06
N ALA A 98 7.54 -14.46 -1.65
CA ALA A 98 6.75 -15.65 -1.93
C ALA A 98 6.27 -15.64 -3.39
N PRO A 99 6.25 -16.80 -4.08
CA PRO A 99 5.66 -16.90 -5.42
C PRO A 99 4.13 -16.70 -5.37
N PRO A 100 3.47 -16.45 -6.53
CA PRO A 100 2.02 -16.36 -6.62
C PRO A 100 1.34 -17.67 -6.17
N ASN A 101 0.65 -17.65 -5.01
CA ASN A 101 -0.15 -18.77 -4.53
C ASN A 101 -1.13 -18.31 -3.44
N ASP A 102 -2.39 -18.06 -3.81
CA ASP A 102 -3.41 -17.61 -2.85
C ASP A 102 -3.68 -18.64 -1.74
N LYS A 103 -3.51 -19.94 -2.02
CA LYS A 103 -3.74 -21.01 -1.03
C LYS A 103 -2.70 -21.00 0.08
N LEU A 104 -1.43 -20.73 -0.24
CA LEU A 104 -0.34 -20.74 0.73
C LEU A 104 -0.03 -19.36 1.32
N TYR A 105 -0.15 -18.32 0.50
CA TYR A 105 0.30 -16.96 0.80
C TYR A 105 -0.82 -15.92 0.75
N GLY A 106 -2.07 -16.36 0.56
CA GLY A 106 -3.23 -15.49 0.60
C GLY A 106 -3.34 -14.78 1.94
N ASN A 107 -3.61 -13.48 1.88
CA ASN A 107 -3.86 -12.67 3.05
C ASN A 107 -5.06 -13.25 3.83
N PRO A 108 -4.93 -13.59 5.12
CA PRO A 108 -5.99 -14.21 5.91
C PRO A 108 -7.30 -13.41 5.98
N THR A 109 -7.26 -12.09 5.81
CA THR A 109 -8.45 -11.23 5.79
C THR A 109 -9.14 -11.23 4.42
N PHE A 110 -8.37 -11.32 3.33
CA PHE A 110 -8.90 -11.12 1.97
C PHE A 110 -8.98 -12.39 1.12
N GLY A 111 -8.29 -13.47 1.51
CA GLY A 111 -8.17 -14.71 0.74
C GLY A 111 -7.29 -14.61 -0.50
N LEU A 112 -6.65 -13.47 -0.74
CA LEU A 112 -5.80 -13.19 -1.91
C LEU A 112 -4.41 -12.75 -1.47
N GLN A 113 -3.38 -13.08 -2.24
CA GLN A 113 -2.01 -12.64 -1.99
C GLN A 113 -1.84 -11.17 -2.38
N VAL A 114 -2.26 -10.29 -1.46
CA VAL A 114 -2.31 -8.84 -1.64
C VAL A 114 -1.66 -8.10 -0.47
N THR A 115 -1.02 -6.96 -0.78
CA THR A 115 -0.54 -5.99 0.21
C THR A 115 -1.28 -4.66 0.04
N GLY A 116 -2.05 -4.24 1.06
CA GLY A 116 -2.82 -2.99 1.04
C GLY A 116 -3.67 -2.81 2.31
N ASN A 117 -4.42 -1.71 2.40
CA ASN A 117 -5.37 -1.40 3.48
C ASN A 117 -4.77 -1.44 4.90
N SER A 118 -3.50 -1.05 5.04
CA SER A 118 -2.76 -1.15 6.31
C SER A 118 -2.83 -2.53 6.99
N ASN A 119 -3.02 -3.60 6.22
CA ASN A 119 -3.50 -4.88 6.77
C ASN A 119 -2.39 -5.91 7.04
N SER A 120 -1.17 -5.70 6.51
CA SER A 120 -0.09 -6.70 6.57
C SER A 120 0.18 -7.23 7.98
N ILE A 121 0.46 -6.36 8.97
CA ILE A 121 0.68 -6.84 10.35
C ILE A 121 -0.62 -7.36 10.98
N ARG A 122 -1.75 -6.68 10.77
CA ARG A 122 -3.04 -7.06 11.34
C ARG A 122 -3.47 -8.48 10.96
N ALA A 123 -3.35 -8.83 9.68
CA ALA A 123 -3.74 -10.15 9.19
C ALA A 123 -2.71 -11.23 9.51
N TRP A 124 -1.42 -10.89 9.49
CA TRP A 124 -0.35 -11.87 9.64
C TRP A 124 0.17 -12.04 11.07
N TRP A 125 -0.25 -11.19 12.02
CA TRP A 125 0.18 -11.24 13.42
C TRP A 125 0.04 -12.64 14.04
N LEU A 126 -1.17 -13.16 14.17
CA LEU A 126 -1.38 -14.48 14.78
C LEU A 126 -0.92 -15.64 13.88
N PRO A 127 -1.21 -15.66 12.57
CA PRO A 127 -0.79 -16.76 11.70
C PRO A 127 0.73 -16.97 11.68
N LEU A 128 1.51 -15.89 11.56
CA LEU A 128 2.97 -16.02 11.49
C LEU A 128 3.60 -16.27 12.84
N ARG A 129 3.01 -15.79 13.94
CA ARG A 129 3.44 -16.19 15.27
C ARG A 129 3.27 -17.69 15.50
N LYS A 130 2.11 -18.24 15.11
CA LYS A 130 1.86 -19.69 15.15
C LYS A 130 2.84 -20.45 14.25
N ALA A 131 3.12 -19.94 13.06
CA ALA A 131 4.09 -20.54 12.14
C ALA A 131 5.50 -20.64 12.75
N GLY A 132 6.00 -19.56 13.37
CA GLY A 132 7.28 -19.54 14.07
C GLY A 132 7.32 -20.50 15.26
N ALA A 133 6.31 -20.44 16.14
CA ALA A 133 6.22 -21.29 17.33
C ALA A 133 6.11 -22.78 16.98
N THR A 134 5.41 -23.11 15.90
CA THR A 134 5.30 -24.49 15.39
C THR A 134 6.66 -25.01 14.91
N ALA A 135 7.37 -24.22 14.12
CA ALA A 135 8.70 -24.58 13.65
C ALA A 135 9.69 -24.76 14.82
N ARG A 136 9.68 -23.85 15.79
CA ARG A 136 10.46 -23.95 17.04
C ARG A 136 10.15 -25.24 17.80
N ALA A 137 8.86 -25.56 17.99
CA ALA A 137 8.43 -26.76 18.70
C ALA A 137 8.91 -28.06 18.02
N MET A 138 8.84 -28.14 16.69
CA MET A 138 9.35 -29.29 15.94
C MET A 138 10.87 -29.45 16.09
N LEU A 139 11.63 -28.36 16.02
CA LEU A 139 13.09 -28.38 16.22
C LEU A 139 13.45 -28.85 17.65
N VAL A 140 12.73 -28.35 18.66
CA VAL A 140 12.89 -28.78 20.05
C VAL A 140 12.55 -30.26 20.22
N GLN A 141 11.47 -30.75 19.60
CA GLN A 141 11.09 -32.17 19.63
C GLN A 141 12.17 -33.06 19.03
N VAL A 142 12.74 -32.69 17.87
CA VAL A 142 13.88 -33.42 17.28
C VAL A 142 15.06 -33.46 18.22
N ALA A 143 15.48 -32.32 18.78
CA ALA A 143 16.64 -32.24 19.67
C ALA A 143 16.42 -33.08 20.94
N ALA A 144 15.27 -32.95 21.57
CA ALA A 144 14.89 -33.70 22.76
C ALA A 144 14.87 -35.22 22.49
N ALA A 145 14.32 -35.64 21.34
CA ALA A 145 14.34 -37.04 20.92
C ALA A 145 15.75 -37.58 20.70
N GLN A 146 16.65 -36.80 20.05
CA GLN A 146 18.06 -37.18 19.90
C GLN A 146 18.78 -37.33 21.25
N TRP A 147 18.34 -36.57 22.25
CA TRP A 147 18.95 -36.52 23.58
C TRP A 147 18.33 -37.47 24.60
N GLY A 148 17.19 -38.09 24.28
CA GLY A 148 16.41 -38.91 25.20
C GLY A 148 15.86 -38.13 26.40
N VAL A 149 15.42 -36.88 26.19
CA VAL A 149 14.88 -36.00 27.24
C VAL A 149 13.50 -35.48 26.86
N GLU A 150 12.79 -34.89 27.82
CA GLU A 150 11.50 -34.25 27.58
C GLU A 150 11.67 -32.94 26.79
N PRO A 151 10.84 -32.65 25.76
CA PRO A 151 10.89 -31.37 25.05
C PRO A 151 10.76 -30.16 25.96
N ALA A 152 9.99 -30.28 27.04
CA ALA A 152 9.79 -29.20 28.02
C ALA A 152 11.04 -28.87 28.86
N SER A 153 12.06 -29.74 28.89
CA SER A 153 13.34 -29.44 29.56
C SER A 153 14.35 -28.76 28.64
N CYS A 154 13.99 -28.51 27.38
CA CYS A 154 14.84 -27.85 26.39
C CYS A 154 14.42 -26.40 26.18
N THR A 155 15.38 -25.52 25.95
CA THR A 155 15.17 -24.11 25.60
C THR A 155 15.65 -23.84 24.19
N ALA A 156 15.03 -22.86 23.52
CA ALA A 156 15.41 -22.41 22.19
C ALA A 156 15.83 -20.94 22.25
N SER A 157 16.95 -20.60 21.61
CA SER A 157 17.39 -19.20 21.48
C SER A 157 18.39 -19.08 20.35
N LYS A 158 18.32 -17.99 19.58
CA LYS A 158 19.28 -17.63 18.52
C LYS A 158 19.60 -18.78 17.54
N GLY A 159 18.57 -19.51 17.12
CA GLY A 159 18.73 -20.60 16.16
C GLY A 159 19.37 -21.86 16.73
N GLU A 160 19.36 -22.04 18.05
CA GLU A 160 19.87 -23.21 18.74
C GLU A 160 18.83 -23.76 19.73
N VAL A 161 18.83 -25.08 19.92
CA VAL A 161 18.17 -25.75 21.03
C VAL A 161 19.22 -26.15 22.06
N ALA A 162 18.93 -25.95 23.34
CA ALA A 162 19.80 -26.31 24.46
C ALA A 162 19.05 -27.14 25.50
N HIS A 163 19.72 -28.11 26.11
CA HIS A 163 19.24 -28.83 27.29
C HIS A 163 20.12 -28.51 28.49
N GLU A 164 19.69 -27.55 29.31
CA GLU A 164 20.48 -26.92 30.37
C GLU A 164 21.07 -27.93 31.35
N ALA A 165 20.27 -28.89 31.82
CA ALA A 165 20.71 -29.89 32.80
C ALA A 165 21.89 -30.76 32.31
N SER A 166 22.07 -30.90 30.99
CA SER A 166 23.19 -31.66 30.40
C SER A 166 24.26 -30.79 29.73
N GLY A 167 24.01 -29.49 29.54
CA GLY A 167 24.85 -28.60 28.74
C GLY A 167 24.88 -28.85 27.23
N ARG A 168 24.13 -29.84 26.71
CA ARG A 168 24.06 -30.16 25.28
C ARG A 168 23.35 -29.07 24.49
N LYS A 169 23.83 -28.82 23.26
CA LYS A 169 23.27 -27.84 22.31
C LYS A 169 23.29 -28.37 20.88
N LEU A 170 22.28 -28.03 20.10
CA LEU A 170 22.20 -28.33 18.67
C LEU A 170 21.67 -27.10 17.93
N ALA A 171 22.40 -26.67 16.89
CA ALA A 171 21.94 -25.62 15.99
C ALA A 171 20.78 -26.11 15.12
N TYR A 172 19.90 -25.20 14.71
CA TYR A 172 18.72 -25.54 13.90
C TYR A 172 19.08 -26.23 12.58
N GLY A 173 20.21 -25.90 11.97
CA GLY A 173 20.67 -26.58 10.74
C GLY A 173 20.88 -28.08 10.91
N ALA A 174 21.40 -28.51 12.07
CA ALA A 174 21.59 -29.93 12.39
C ALA A 174 20.27 -30.66 12.68
N LEU A 175 19.19 -29.91 12.96
CA LEU A 175 17.87 -30.44 13.31
C LEU A 175 16.89 -30.40 12.11
N ALA A 176 17.13 -29.51 11.15
CA ALA A 176 16.20 -29.15 10.07
C ALA A 176 15.74 -30.38 9.26
N LEU A 177 16.67 -31.20 8.77
CA LEU A 177 16.34 -32.38 7.96
C LEU A 177 15.46 -33.38 8.72
N ALA A 178 15.79 -33.65 9.99
CA ALA A 178 15.00 -34.55 10.82
C ALA A 178 13.63 -33.96 11.18
N ALA A 179 13.54 -32.63 11.33
CA ALA A 179 12.28 -31.95 11.61
C ALA A 179 11.28 -32.05 10.44
N GLN A 180 11.74 -32.17 9.18
CA GLN A 180 10.86 -32.36 8.02
C GLN A 180 9.95 -33.59 8.13
N GLY A 181 10.47 -34.67 8.72
CA GLY A 181 9.74 -35.92 8.85
C GLY A 181 8.71 -35.92 9.98
N GLN A 182 8.65 -34.86 10.80
CA GLN A 182 7.76 -34.80 11.94
C GLN A 182 6.38 -34.24 11.57
N THR A 183 5.35 -34.77 12.25
CA THR A 183 4.01 -34.17 12.19
C THR A 183 4.00 -32.91 13.06
N PRO A 184 3.60 -31.74 12.52
CA PRO A 184 3.51 -30.53 13.32
C PRO A 184 2.57 -30.72 14.53
N PRO A 185 2.94 -30.22 15.72
CA PRO A 185 2.06 -30.26 16.88
C PRO A 185 0.76 -29.47 16.61
N LYS A 186 -0.37 -29.98 17.11
CA LYS A 186 -1.69 -29.36 16.93
C LYS A 186 -1.80 -28.02 17.66
N ASP A 187 -1.24 -27.96 18.86
CA ASP A 187 -1.27 -26.79 19.73
C ASP A 187 0.16 -26.37 20.08
N VAL A 188 0.45 -25.08 19.95
CA VAL A 188 1.74 -24.49 20.34
C VAL A 188 1.52 -23.23 21.15
N ALA A 189 2.27 -23.12 22.24
CA ALA A 189 2.29 -21.91 23.05
C ALA A 189 3.02 -20.80 22.30
N LEU A 190 2.36 -19.66 22.15
CA LEU A 190 2.99 -18.42 21.69
C LEU A 190 3.71 -17.75 22.85
N LYS A 191 4.78 -17.01 22.57
CA LYS A 191 5.48 -16.22 23.58
C LYS A 191 4.56 -15.17 24.22
N ASP A 192 4.76 -14.87 25.50
CA ASP A 192 4.15 -13.70 26.12
C ASP A 192 4.84 -12.44 25.55
N PRO A 193 4.11 -11.35 25.22
CA PRO A 193 4.74 -10.11 24.76
C PRO A 193 5.84 -9.56 25.67
N LYS A 194 5.81 -9.85 26.97
CA LYS A 194 6.90 -9.46 27.89
C LYS A 194 8.22 -10.20 27.64
N ASP A 195 8.15 -11.36 27.00
CA ASP A 195 9.29 -12.23 26.70
C ASP A 195 9.84 -11.98 25.29
N PHE A 196 9.30 -11.00 24.56
CA PHE A 196 9.81 -10.62 23.26
C PHE A 196 11.21 -9.99 23.35
N VAL A 197 12.11 -10.43 22.47
CA VAL A 197 13.49 -9.94 22.39
C VAL A 197 13.82 -9.24 21.06
N ILE A 198 12.98 -9.44 20.03
CA ILE A 198 13.07 -8.84 18.69
C ILE A 198 11.91 -7.84 18.50
N ILE A 199 10.66 -8.26 18.73
CA ILE A 199 9.46 -7.41 18.58
C ILE A 199 9.52 -6.26 19.59
N GLY A 200 9.19 -5.05 19.14
CA GLY A 200 9.23 -3.85 19.98
C GLY A 200 10.57 -3.14 20.02
N GLN A 201 11.63 -3.73 19.43
CA GLN A 201 12.93 -3.08 19.28
C GLN A 201 12.98 -2.22 18.02
N PRO A 202 13.75 -1.10 18.00
CA PRO A 202 13.95 -0.27 16.81
C PRO A 202 14.90 -0.97 15.83
N LEU A 203 14.41 -2.03 15.18
CA LEU A 203 15.19 -2.86 14.27
C LEU A 203 15.58 -2.06 13.02
N LYS A 204 16.84 -2.17 12.62
CA LYS A 204 17.29 -1.70 11.30
C LYS A 204 16.61 -2.54 10.23
N ARG A 205 16.23 -1.89 9.12
CA ARG A 205 15.54 -2.60 8.05
C ARG A 205 16.47 -3.54 7.31
N LEU A 206 15.96 -4.74 7.01
CA LEU A 206 16.69 -5.80 6.30
C LEU A 206 17.05 -5.40 4.86
N ASP A 207 16.28 -4.49 4.25
CA ASP A 207 16.44 -4.05 2.87
C ASP A 207 17.24 -2.75 2.71
N THR A 208 17.60 -2.07 3.80
CA THR A 208 18.38 -0.82 3.74
C THR A 208 19.75 -0.99 3.08
N PRO A 209 20.58 -2.00 3.43
CA PRO A 209 21.93 -2.13 2.86
C PRO A 209 21.94 -2.16 1.33
N ASP A 210 21.00 -2.88 0.72
CA ASP A 210 20.91 -2.99 -0.74
C ASP A 210 20.32 -1.74 -1.40
N LYS A 211 19.44 -1.02 -0.69
CA LYS A 211 18.88 0.25 -1.19
C LYS A 211 19.92 1.37 -1.25
N VAL A 212 20.83 1.45 -0.27
CA VAL A 212 21.81 2.55 -0.20
C VAL A 212 23.04 2.34 -1.09
N ASN A 213 23.27 1.12 -1.57
CA ASN A 213 24.42 0.81 -2.45
C ASN A 213 24.02 0.47 -3.90
N GLY A 214 22.72 0.57 -4.23
CA GLY A 214 22.20 0.32 -5.59
C GLY A 214 22.05 -1.16 -5.97
N LYS A 215 22.16 -2.11 -5.03
CA LYS A 215 21.92 -3.54 -5.29
C LYS A 215 20.44 -3.93 -5.26
N ALA A 216 19.58 -3.14 -4.63
CA ALA A 216 18.15 -3.39 -4.56
C ALA A 216 17.56 -3.42 -5.98
N VAL A 217 16.84 -4.49 -6.32
CA VAL A 217 16.22 -4.68 -7.64
C VAL A 217 14.73 -4.35 -7.58
N TYR A 218 14.34 -3.30 -8.29
CA TYR A 218 12.96 -2.92 -8.53
C TYR A 218 12.42 -3.53 -9.83
N GLY A 219 11.11 -3.45 -10.06
CA GLY A 219 10.51 -3.97 -11.30
C GLY A 219 11.16 -3.38 -12.56
N ILE A 220 11.44 -2.07 -12.52
CA ILE A 220 12.07 -1.36 -13.64
C ILE A 220 13.52 -1.77 -13.90
N ASP A 221 14.19 -2.44 -12.96
CA ASP A 221 15.60 -2.82 -13.08
C ASP A 221 15.80 -4.18 -13.78
N ALA A 222 14.73 -4.93 -14.05
CA ALA A 222 14.82 -6.25 -14.67
C ALA A 222 15.48 -6.16 -16.07
N ILE A 223 16.60 -6.84 -16.31
CA ILE A 223 17.28 -6.86 -17.60
C ILE A 223 17.48 -8.31 -18.03
N LEU A 224 16.99 -8.66 -19.21
CA LEU A 224 17.07 -10.02 -19.76
C LEU A 224 17.94 -10.05 -21.02
N PRO A 225 18.61 -11.19 -21.31
CA PRO A 225 19.34 -11.36 -22.56
C PRO A 225 18.45 -11.14 -23.79
N GLY A 226 18.93 -10.34 -24.75
CA GLY A 226 18.22 -10.07 -26.00
C GLY A 226 16.98 -9.16 -25.88
N MET A 227 16.67 -8.67 -24.68
CA MET A 227 15.51 -7.83 -24.41
C MET A 227 15.53 -6.52 -25.21
N LYS A 228 14.34 -6.04 -25.57
CA LYS A 228 14.09 -4.71 -26.15
C LYS A 228 13.29 -3.84 -25.19
N PHE A 229 13.27 -2.55 -25.46
CA PHE A 229 12.59 -1.56 -24.64
C PHE A 229 11.42 -0.98 -25.42
N ALA A 230 10.30 -0.78 -24.76
CA ALA A 230 9.14 -0.12 -25.32
C ALA A 230 8.69 1.03 -24.45
N THR A 231 8.18 2.06 -25.10
CA THR A 231 7.38 3.11 -24.45
C THR A 231 6.11 3.33 -25.24
N VAL A 232 5.13 3.97 -24.63
CA VAL A 232 3.76 4.04 -25.14
C VAL A 232 3.28 5.48 -25.18
N ALA A 233 2.32 5.74 -26.07
CA ALA A 233 1.41 6.87 -26.00
C ALA A 233 -0.02 6.30 -25.98
N ALA A 234 -0.76 6.54 -24.91
CA ALA A 234 -2.18 6.20 -24.84
C ALA A 234 -3.05 7.33 -25.43
N CYS A 235 -4.29 7.00 -25.77
CA CYS A 235 -5.26 7.98 -26.21
C CYS A 235 -5.46 9.02 -25.10
N PRO A 236 -5.20 10.30 -25.36
CA PRO A 236 -5.17 11.33 -24.32
C PRO A 236 -6.57 11.66 -23.77
N VAL A 237 -7.63 11.17 -24.42
CA VAL A 237 -9.01 11.23 -23.93
C VAL A 237 -9.42 9.84 -23.47
N PHE A 238 -9.82 9.71 -22.20
CA PHE A 238 -10.27 8.43 -21.65
C PHE A 238 -11.46 7.86 -22.43
N GLY A 239 -11.40 6.56 -22.73
CA GLY A 239 -12.40 5.87 -23.54
C GLY A 239 -12.32 6.16 -25.05
N GLY A 240 -11.38 7.00 -25.49
CA GLY A 240 -11.03 7.16 -26.90
C GLY A 240 -10.20 5.99 -27.43
N LYS A 241 -9.92 6.02 -28.73
CA LYS A 241 -9.22 4.95 -29.46
C LYS A 241 -8.12 5.50 -30.35
N VAL A 242 -7.17 4.65 -30.72
CA VAL A 242 -6.24 4.95 -31.82
C VAL A 242 -7.06 5.05 -33.12
N GLY A 243 -6.85 6.14 -33.86
CA GLY A 243 -7.35 6.29 -35.22
C GLY A 243 -6.28 5.84 -36.21
N LYS A 244 -5.73 6.79 -36.97
CA LYS A 244 -4.67 6.52 -37.94
C LYS A 244 -3.29 6.74 -37.32
N VAL A 245 -2.34 5.86 -37.64
CA VAL A 245 -0.93 6.01 -37.26
C VAL A 245 -0.10 6.09 -38.54
N ASP A 246 0.63 7.19 -38.73
CA ASP A 246 1.73 7.28 -39.70
C ASP A 246 3.05 7.07 -38.97
N ASP A 247 3.66 5.92 -39.21
CA ASP A 247 4.93 5.47 -38.62
C ASP A 247 6.12 5.61 -39.58
N SER A 248 5.92 6.20 -40.77
CA SER A 248 6.90 6.21 -41.86
C SER A 248 8.22 6.90 -41.50
N ALA A 249 8.19 7.85 -40.57
CA ALA A 249 9.39 8.49 -40.01
C ALA A 249 10.03 7.63 -38.91
N ALA A 250 9.23 7.03 -38.02
CA ALA A 250 9.70 6.26 -36.89
C ALA A 250 10.45 5.00 -37.32
N VAL A 251 9.93 4.25 -38.30
CA VAL A 251 10.54 2.99 -38.76
C VAL A 251 11.91 3.17 -39.44
N LYS A 252 12.26 4.41 -39.82
CA LYS A 252 13.57 4.75 -40.41
C LYS A 252 14.62 5.10 -39.35
N LEU A 253 14.22 5.32 -38.10
CA LEU A 253 15.15 5.70 -37.05
C LEU A 253 16.01 4.50 -36.60
N PRO A 254 17.34 4.66 -36.51
CA PRO A 254 18.21 3.60 -36.01
C PRO A 254 17.78 3.11 -34.63
N GLY A 255 17.70 1.77 -34.50
CA GLY A 255 17.33 1.11 -33.25
C GLY A 255 15.83 0.99 -33.01
N VAL A 256 14.96 1.61 -33.81
CA VAL A 256 13.52 1.30 -33.80
C VAL A 256 13.30 -0.06 -34.44
N ARG A 257 12.52 -0.93 -33.78
CA ARG A 257 12.28 -2.31 -34.20
C ARG A 257 10.86 -2.56 -34.65
N LYS A 258 9.88 -2.01 -33.92
CA LYS A 258 8.47 -2.24 -34.24
C LYS A 258 7.60 -1.13 -33.65
N VAL A 259 6.58 -0.73 -34.41
CA VAL A 259 5.44 0.03 -33.90
C VAL A 259 4.29 -0.95 -33.69
N VAL A 260 3.71 -0.94 -32.50
CA VAL A 260 2.57 -1.77 -32.12
C VAL A 260 1.38 -0.85 -31.88
N VAL A 261 0.29 -1.10 -32.59
CA VAL A 261 -0.96 -0.37 -32.42
C VAL A 261 -1.94 -1.28 -31.69
N LEU A 262 -2.39 -0.85 -30.51
CA LEU A 262 -3.50 -1.44 -29.76
C LEU A 262 -4.74 -0.56 -29.93
N ASP A 263 -5.87 -0.97 -29.35
CA ASP A 263 -7.15 -0.26 -29.50
C ASP A 263 -7.11 1.19 -28.99
N ASP A 264 -6.41 1.42 -27.88
CA ASP A 264 -6.40 2.69 -27.13
C ASP A 264 -4.98 3.27 -26.94
N MET A 265 -3.94 2.61 -27.45
CA MET A 265 -2.56 3.08 -27.33
C MET A 265 -1.66 2.61 -28.46
N VAL A 266 -0.57 3.35 -28.68
CA VAL A 266 0.52 2.97 -29.59
C VAL A 266 1.79 2.77 -28.78
N ALA A 267 2.51 1.69 -29.03
CA ALA A 267 3.80 1.40 -28.43
C ALA A 267 4.89 1.38 -29.50
N VAL A 268 6.08 1.89 -29.15
CA VAL A 268 7.27 1.77 -30.00
C VAL A 268 8.31 0.94 -29.27
N ILE A 269 8.74 -0.16 -29.92
CA ILE A 269 9.78 -1.06 -29.44
C ILE A 269 11.09 -0.67 -30.11
N GLY A 270 12.15 -0.49 -29.33
CA GLY A 270 13.51 -0.22 -29.80
C GLY A 270 14.58 -0.99 -29.03
N ASP A 271 15.81 -0.97 -29.53
CA ASP A 271 16.96 -1.65 -28.92
C ASP A 271 17.30 -1.15 -27.51
N HIS A 272 16.99 0.11 -27.26
CA HIS A 272 17.16 0.79 -25.98
C HIS A 272 16.08 1.85 -25.83
N MET A 273 15.86 2.32 -24.59
CA MET A 273 14.78 3.27 -24.28
C MET A 273 14.84 4.55 -25.12
N TRP A 274 16.03 5.05 -25.44
CA TRP A 274 16.16 6.24 -26.30
C TRP A 274 15.60 6.05 -27.71
N ALA A 275 15.84 4.90 -28.36
CA ALA A 275 15.31 4.63 -29.70
C ALA A 275 13.79 4.48 -29.66
N ALA A 276 13.26 3.79 -28.63
CA ALA A 276 11.82 3.69 -28.42
C ALA A 276 11.16 5.07 -28.27
N LYS A 277 11.72 5.95 -27.43
CA LYS A 277 11.22 7.32 -27.23
C LYS A 277 11.29 8.14 -28.52
N LYS A 278 12.42 8.13 -29.23
CA LYS A 278 12.56 8.87 -30.49
C LYS A 278 11.65 8.35 -31.60
N GLY A 279 11.42 7.05 -31.66
CA GLY A 279 10.42 6.49 -32.55
C GLY A 279 9.00 6.92 -32.19
N LEU A 280 8.63 6.93 -30.91
CA LEU A 280 7.32 7.39 -30.46
C LEU A 280 7.10 8.88 -30.79
N GLU A 281 8.10 9.74 -30.52
CA GLU A 281 8.07 11.17 -30.87
C GLU A 281 7.93 11.41 -32.39
N ALA A 282 8.39 10.48 -33.24
CA ALA A 282 8.33 10.61 -34.69
C ALA A 282 7.01 10.10 -35.30
N LEU A 283 6.13 9.48 -34.51
CA LEU A 283 4.81 9.07 -34.98
C LEU A 283 3.90 10.28 -35.17
N LYS A 284 3.04 10.21 -36.20
CA LYS A 284 1.86 11.06 -36.28
C LYS A 284 0.65 10.21 -35.97
N ILE A 285 0.04 10.45 -34.82
CA ILE A 285 -1.10 9.68 -34.33
C ILE A 285 -2.35 10.57 -34.40
N GLU A 286 -3.34 10.11 -35.16
CA GLU A 286 -4.69 10.64 -35.14
C GLU A 286 -5.50 9.83 -34.12
N TRP A 287 -6.18 10.52 -33.20
CA TRP A 287 -6.98 9.91 -32.15
C TRP A 287 -8.47 10.01 -32.47
N ASN A 288 -9.19 8.91 -32.25
CA ASN A 288 -10.64 8.91 -32.19
C ASN A 288 -11.04 9.17 -30.74
N GLU A 289 -11.14 10.45 -30.35
CA GLU A 289 -11.29 10.88 -28.95
C GLU A 289 -12.61 10.44 -28.29
N GLY A 290 -13.62 10.06 -29.08
CA GLY A 290 -14.87 9.52 -28.58
C GLY A 290 -15.74 10.55 -27.84
N PRO A 291 -16.76 10.10 -27.09
CA PRO A 291 -17.78 10.98 -26.50
C PRO A 291 -17.27 11.86 -25.35
N ASN A 292 -16.08 11.56 -24.81
CA ASN A 292 -15.53 12.22 -23.64
C ASN A 292 -14.68 13.46 -23.97
N ALA A 293 -14.48 13.76 -25.26
CA ALA A 293 -13.61 14.84 -25.74
C ALA A 293 -14.05 16.26 -25.32
N ALA A 294 -15.27 16.42 -24.81
CA ALA A 294 -15.78 17.70 -24.32
C ALA A 294 -15.77 17.83 -22.78
N ILE A 295 -15.43 16.76 -22.05
CA ILE A 295 -15.54 16.75 -20.58
C ILE A 295 -14.51 17.70 -19.98
N THR A 296 -14.95 18.50 -19.00
CA THR A 296 -14.10 19.37 -18.20
C THR A 296 -14.19 19.01 -16.73
N THR A 297 -13.23 19.53 -15.94
CA THR A 297 -13.26 19.46 -14.47
C THR A 297 -14.54 20.04 -13.89
N LYS A 298 -15.11 21.07 -14.54
CA LYS A 298 -16.37 21.68 -14.12
C LYS A 298 -17.52 20.68 -14.23
N ASP A 299 -17.60 19.95 -15.34
CA ASP A 299 -18.67 18.95 -15.56
C ASP A 299 -18.61 17.84 -14.52
N VAL A 300 -17.40 17.35 -14.21
CA VAL A 300 -17.20 16.34 -13.15
C VAL A 300 -17.74 16.82 -11.79
N TRP A 301 -17.42 18.05 -11.40
CA TRP A 301 -17.90 18.60 -10.13
C TRP A 301 -19.40 18.86 -10.13
N ASP A 302 -19.96 19.36 -11.22
CA ASP A 302 -21.39 19.62 -11.32
C ASP A 302 -22.20 18.32 -11.29
N ASP A 303 -21.74 17.26 -11.95
CA ASP A 303 -22.35 15.93 -11.90
C ASP A 303 -22.27 15.33 -10.48
N LEU A 304 -21.13 15.44 -9.81
CA LEU A 304 -20.99 14.97 -8.43
C LEU A 304 -21.90 15.73 -7.46
N ARG A 305 -21.97 17.07 -7.59
CA ARG A 305 -22.87 17.91 -6.78
C ARG A 305 -24.33 17.59 -7.01
N LYS A 306 -24.71 17.33 -8.27
CA LYS A 306 -26.07 16.90 -8.63
C LYS A 306 -26.37 15.51 -8.06
N ALA A 307 -25.41 14.58 -8.12
CA ALA A 307 -25.57 13.26 -7.55
C ALA A 307 -25.76 13.32 -6.03
N SER A 308 -24.99 14.16 -5.33
CA SER A 308 -25.04 14.26 -3.86
C SER A 308 -26.40 14.74 -3.31
N GLN A 309 -27.23 15.39 -4.13
CA GLN A 309 -28.58 15.80 -3.74
C GLN A 309 -29.58 14.63 -3.64
N LYS A 310 -29.27 13.48 -4.25
CA LYS A 310 -30.13 12.30 -4.20
C LYS A 310 -30.04 11.63 -2.83
N ASP A 311 -31.05 10.84 -2.48
CA ASP A 311 -30.99 9.95 -1.33
C ASP A 311 -29.93 8.87 -1.56
N GLY A 312 -29.15 8.55 -0.51
CA GLY A 312 -28.12 7.52 -0.56
C GLY A 312 -28.60 6.19 0.01
N ALA A 313 -27.82 5.14 -0.26
CA ALA A 313 -27.96 3.87 0.44
C ALA A 313 -27.52 4.08 1.90
N VAL A 314 -28.35 3.63 2.85
CA VAL A 314 -28.05 3.76 4.28
C VAL A 314 -26.95 2.77 4.67
N ALA A 315 -25.80 3.30 5.09
CA ALA A 315 -24.67 2.52 5.55
C ALA A 315 -24.78 2.18 7.05
N LYS A 316 -25.22 3.16 7.86
CA LYS A 316 -25.41 3.02 9.31
C LYS A 316 -26.44 4.02 9.82
N SER A 317 -27.24 3.62 10.81
CA SER A 317 -28.19 4.51 11.47
C SER A 317 -28.42 4.07 12.91
N ASP A 318 -28.22 4.98 13.85
CA ASP A 318 -28.42 4.79 15.29
C ASP A 318 -29.25 5.96 15.84
N GLY A 319 -30.23 5.67 16.71
CA GLY A 319 -31.12 6.70 17.28
C GLY A 319 -32.11 7.31 16.29
N ASP A 320 -32.66 8.49 16.64
CA ASP A 320 -33.66 9.22 15.84
C ASP A 320 -33.04 10.52 15.29
N ILE A 321 -32.44 10.41 14.11
CA ILE A 321 -31.76 11.53 13.48
C ILE A 321 -32.71 12.68 13.10
N ALA A 322 -33.96 12.37 12.73
CA ALA A 322 -34.93 13.38 12.33
C ALA A 322 -35.31 14.28 13.53
N LYS A 323 -35.59 13.65 14.68
CA LYS A 323 -35.85 14.36 15.93
C LYS A 323 -34.63 15.14 16.40
N ALA A 324 -33.45 14.55 16.35
CA ALA A 324 -32.22 15.19 16.81
C ALA A 324 -31.83 16.43 16.01
N LEU A 325 -32.06 16.43 14.69
CA LEU A 325 -31.79 17.58 13.83
C LEU A 325 -32.89 18.66 13.88
N ALA A 326 -34.04 18.38 14.52
CA ALA A 326 -35.13 19.36 14.67
C ALA A 326 -34.89 20.34 15.85
N SER A 327 -33.97 20.04 16.76
CA SER A 327 -33.66 20.84 17.94
C SER A 327 -32.23 21.39 17.91
N GLY A 328 -31.99 22.47 18.68
CA GLY A 328 -30.67 23.05 18.85
C GLY A 328 -30.16 23.86 17.65
N ASP A 329 -28.90 24.28 17.73
CA ASP A 329 -28.27 25.06 16.68
C ASP A 329 -27.82 24.17 15.52
N LYS A 330 -28.34 24.43 14.32
CA LYS A 330 -28.02 23.64 13.12
C LYS A 330 -26.64 23.99 12.56
N PHE A 331 -25.94 22.97 12.10
CA PHE A 331 -24.70 23.07 11.34
C PHE A 331 -24.86 22.28 10.05
N GLU A 332 -24.46 22.89 8.93
CA GLU A 332 -24.39 22.22 7.64
C GLU A 332 -23.12 22.65 6.91
N ALA A 333 -22.37 21.67 6.43
CA ALA A 333 -21.16 21.90 5.66
C ALA A 333 -21.01 20.86 4.56
N THR A 334 -20.30 21.23 3.51
CA THR A 334 -19.88 20.29 2.48
C THR A 334 -18.38 20.39 2.25
N TYR A 335 -17.73 19.24 2.16
CA TYR A 335 -16.30 19.09 1.91
C TYR A 335 -16.07 18.46 0.55
N GLU A 336 -15.08 18.96 -0.21
CA GLU A 336 -14.79 18.52 -1.58
C GLU A 336 -13.31 18.15 -1.72
N LEU A 337 -13.01 16.94 -2.20
CA LEU A 337 -11.65 16.46 -2.44
C LEU A 337 -11.45 16.07 -3.91
N PRO A 338 -10.34 16.47 -4.56
CA PRO A 338 -10.15 16.37 -6.01
C PRO A 338 -9.54 15.04 -6.47
N PHE A 339 -9.49 14.78 -7.78
CA PHE A 339 -8.68 13.67 -8.28
C PHE A 339 -7.21 13.83 -7.85
N LEU A 340 -6.58 12.73 -7.45
CA LEU A 340 -5.15 12.68 -7.13
C LEU A 340 -4.48 11.56 -7.91
N ALA A 341 -3.34 11.88 -8.52
CA ALA A 341 -2.41 10.88 -9.02
C ALA A 341 -1.56 10.32 -7.87
N HIS A 342 -1.11 9.08 -8.03
CA HIS A 342 -0.24 8.38 -7.10
C HIS A 342 1.19 8.91 -7.13
N ALA A 343 1.64 9.21 -8.35
CA ALA A 343 2.95 9.78 -8.66
C ALA A 343 4.11 9.05 -7.93
N SER A 344 4.14 7.72 -8.05
CA SER A 344 5.23 6.89 -7.55
C SER A 344 6.57 7.32 -8.15
N MET A 345 7.65 7.20 -7.37
CA MET A 345 8.98 7.58 -7.86
C MET A 345 9.41 6.69 -9.03
N GLU A 346 9.18 5.39 -8.93
CA GLU A 346 9.26 4.46 -10.07
C GLU A 346 7.97 4.54 -10.89
N PRO A 347 8.03 4.95 -12.18
CA PRO A 347 6.87 4.88 -13.07
C PRO A 347 6.42 3.44 -13.29
N ILE A 348 5.14 3.24 -13.65
CA ILE A 348 4.64 1.91 -14.00
C ILE A 348 5.45 1.29 -15.14
N ASN A 349 5.70 -0.01 -15.01
CA ASN A 349 6.51 -0.78 -15.92
C ASN A 349 6.20 -2.28 -15.81
N ALA A 350 6.48 -3.00 -16.89
CA ALA A 350 6.52 -4.47 -16.84
C ALA A 350 7.51 -4.98 -17.91
N THR A 351 8.35 -5.92 -17.53
CA THR A 351 9.13 -6.72 -18.47
C THR A 351 8.41 -8.03 -18.73
N VAL A 352 8.18 -8.36 -19.99
CA VAL A 352 7.37 -9.53 -20.38
C VAL A 352 8.05 -10.30 -21.50
N HIS A 353 8.06 -11.63 -21.39
CA HIS A 353 8.38 -12.53 -22.50
C HIS A 353 7.21 -13.50 -22.72
N VAL A 354 6.53 -13.37 -23.86
CA VAL A 354 5.46 -14.28 -24.26
C VAL A 354 6.00 -15.27 -25.29
N LYS A 355 5.83 -16.56 -25.02
CA LYS A 355 6.09 -17.69 -25.91
C LYS A 355 4.77 -18.41 -26.23
N PRO A 356 4.74 -19.33 -27.20
CA PRO A 356 3.51 -20.07 -27.52
C PRO A 356 2.89 -20.84 -26.34
N ASP A 357 3.71 -21.28 -25.40
CA ASP A 357 3.31 -22.13 -24.28
C ASP A 357 3.65 -21.56 -22.89
N SER A 358 4.20 -20.34 -22.81
CA SER A 358 4.51 -19.67 -21.54
C SER A 358 4.47 -18.15 -21.62
N CYS A 359 4.25 -17.50 -20.47
CA CYS A 359 4.41 -16.06 -20.30
C CYS A 359 5.18 -15.77 -19.02
N GLU A 360 6.31 -15.10 -19.13
CA GLU A 360 7.15 -14.74 -17.98
C GLU A 360 7.14 -13.23 -17.79
N ILE A 361 6.97 -12.77 -16.55
CA ILE A 361 6.78 -11.35 -16.20
C ILE A 361 7.73 -10.98 -15.08
N TRP A 362 8.36 -9.81 -15.18
CA TRP A 362 9.12 -9.16 -14.11
C TRP A 362 8.53 -7.78 -13.88
N THR A 363 8.03 -7.53 -12.68
CA THR A 363 7.40 -6.25 -12.29
C THR A 363 7.43 -6.11 -10.77
N GLY A 364 7.09 -4.92 -10.25
CA GLY A 364 6.75 -4.74 -8.85
C GLY A 364 5.25 -4.52 -8.72
N THR A 365 4.51 -5.45 -8.11
CA THR A 365 3.05 -5.38 -7.95
C THR A 365 2.63 -5.71 -6.51
N GLN A 366 1.49 -5.16 -6.08
CA GLN A 366 0.87 -5.48 -4.79
C GLN A 366 -0.09 -6.68 -4.85
N ILE A 367 -0.39 -7.22 -6.05
CA ILE A 367 -1.46 -8.21 -6.32
C ILE A 367 -0.98 -9.32 -7.26
N MET A 368 0.00 -10.11 -6.81
CA MET A 368 0.71 -11.07 -7.68
C MET A 368 -0.19 -12.09 -8.38
N THR A 369 -1.10 -12.72 -7.64
CA THR A 369 -1.99 -13.77 -8.19
C THR A 369 -3.03 -13.19 -9.14
N ARG A 370 -3.49 -11.95 -8.90
CA ARG A 370 -4.31 -11.22 -9.86
C ARG A 370 -3.54 -10.85 -11.11
N VAL A 371 -2.31 -10.35 -10.98
CA VAL A 371 -1.43 -10.09 -12.14
C VAL A 371 -1.21 -11.36 -12.96
N GLN A 372 -0.95 -12.49 -12.31
CA GLN A 372 -0.76 -13.78 -12.99
C GLN A 372 -2.02 -14.18 -13.79
N SER A 373 -3.20 -14.09 -13.17
CA SER A 373 -4.45 -14.48 -13.83
C SER A 373 -4.87 -13.52 -14.95
N GLU A 374 -4.70 -12.21 -14.79
CA GLU A 374 -5.00 -11.23 -15.85
C GLU A 374 -4.00 -11.30 -17.00
N ALA A 375 -2.72 -11.55 -16.71
CA ALA A 375 -1.73 -11.82 -17.74
C ALA A 375 -2.03 -13.10 -18.52
N ALA A 376 -2.48 -14.17 -17.85
CA ALA A 376 -2.88 -15.43 -18.49
C ALA A 376 -4.02 -15.19 -19.50
N LYS A 377 -5.04 -14.43 -19.11
CA LYS A 377 -6.14 -14.02 -20.00
C LYS A 377 -5.63 -13.20 -21.19
N ALA A 378 -4.77 -12.21 -20.96
CA ALA A 378 -4.21 -11.38 -22.03
C ALA A 378 -3.32 -12.18 -23.01
N ALA A 379 -2.52 -13.12 -22.48
CA ALA A 379 -1.69 -14.02 -23.26
C ALA A 379 -2.52 -15.06 -24.03
N GLY A 380 -3.69 -15.45 -23.52
CA GLY A 380 -4.47 -16.58 -24.02
C GLY A 380 -3.88 -17.92 -23.55
N LEU A 381 -3.31 -17.94 -22.34
CA LEU A 381 -2.65 -19.10 -21.75
C LEU A 381 -3.35 -19.55 -20.47
N PRO A 382 -3.22 -20.83 -20.06
CA PRO A 382 -3.55 -21.27 -18.70
C PRO A 382 -2.72 -20.53 -17.63
N VAL A 383 -3.27 -20.36 -16.43
CA VAL A 383 -2.63 -19.62 -15.32
C VAL A 383 -1.29 -20.25 -14.90
N ASP A 384 -1.19 -21.57 -14.90
CA ASP A 384 0.03 -22.32 -14.55
C ASP A 384 1.15 -22.19 -15.60
N LYS A 385 0.87 -21.60 -16.76
CA LYS A 385 1.87 -21.23 -17.79
C LYS A 385 2.37 -19.80 -17.64
N VAL A 386 1.89 -19.06 -16.64
CA VAL A 386 2.32 -17.69 -16.36
C VAL A 386 3.19 -17.65 -15.11
N ILE A 387 4.41 -17.13 -15.25
CA ILE A 387 5.36 -16.94 -14.16
C ILE A 387 5.46 -15.45 -13.87
N VAL A 388 5.25 -15.06 -12.61
CA VAL A 388 5.39 -13.67 -12.14
C VAL A 388 6.57 -13.60 -11.18
N ASN A 389 7.63 -12.92 -11.61
CA ASN A 389 8.78 -12.56 -10.80
C ASN A 389 8.53 -11.18 -10.19
N ASN A 390 8.06 -11.17 -8.94
CA ASN A 390 7.77 -9.91 -8.25
C ASN A 390 9.04 -9.32 -7.63
N HIS A 391 9.21 -8.01 -7.78
CA HIS A 391 10.34 -7.22 -7.29
C HIS A 391 9.90 -6.20 -6.23
N LEU A 392 10.87 -5.46 -5.67
CA LEU A 392 10.58 -4.29 -4.84
C LEU A 392 9.85 -3.21 -5.67
N LEU A 393 9.11 -2.33 -4.99
CA LEU A 393 8.41 -1.20 -5.62
C LEU A 393 9.06 0.13 -5.23
N GLY A 394 9.29 1.00 -6.21
CA GLY A 394 9.68 2.40 -5.99
C GLY A 394 8.48 3.30 -5.66
N GLY A 395 7.65 2.85 -4.72
CA GLY A 395 6.34 3.43 -4.39
C GLY A 395 5.20 2.65 -5.03
N GLY A 396 4.17 2.33 -4.24
CA GLY A 396 2.94 1.68 -4.71
C GLY A 396 1.74 2.60 -4.55
N PHE A 397 1.53 3.08 -3.33
CA PHE A 397 0.53 4.10 -2.96
C PHE A 397 -0.92 3.82 -3.41
N GLY A 398 -1.24 2.61 -3.87
CA GLY A 398 -2.52 2.28 -4.48
C GLY A 398 -2.42 1.96 -5.98
N ARG A 399 -1.55 2.67 -6.73
CA ARG A 399 -1.34 2.49 -8.18
C ARG A 399 -1.08 1.04 -8.57
N LYS A 400 -0.28 0.34 -7.78
CA LYS A 400 0.18 -1.03 -8.08
C LYS A 400 -0.73 -2.12 -7.52
N LEU A 401 -1.93 -1.75 -7.08
CA LEU A 401 -3.09 -2.65 -6.89
C LEU A 401 -3.88 -2.87 -8.20
N GLU A 402 -3.48 -2.23 -9.29
CA GLU A 402 -4.07 -2.42 -10.62
C GLU A 402 -3.20 -3.37 -11.47
N PRO A 403 -3.80 -4.26 -12.27
CA PRO A 403 -3.07 -5.16 -13.19
C PRO A 403 -2.95 -4.58 -14.61
N ASP A 404 -3.50 -3.40 -14.85
CA ASP A 404 -3.68 -2.75 -16.16
C ASP A 404 -2.37 -2.63 -16.95
N MET A 405 -1.30 -2.17 -16.30
CA MET A 405 0.02 -2.01 -16.91
C MET A 405 0.61 -3.34 -17.39
N VAL A 406 0.40 -4.43 -16.64
CA VAL A 406 0.87 -5.76 -17.05
C VAL A 406 0.03 -6.29 -18.21
N VAL A 407 -1.29 -6.09 -18.19
CA VAL A 407 -2.17 -6.49 -19.29
C VAL A 407 -1.76 -5.79 -20.59
N ALA A 408 -1.51 -4.48 -20.55
CA ALA A 408 -1.01 -3.72 -21.70
C ALA A 408 0.36 -4.24 -22.17
N ALA A 409 1.31 -4.45 -21.25
CA ALA A 409 2.63 -4.95 -21.59
C ALA A 409 2.61 -6.36 -22.22
N VAL A 410 1.75 -7.25 -21.74
CA VAL A 410 1.53 -8.57 -22.34
C VAL A 410 0.98 -8.44 -23.76
N LYS A 411 -0.02 -7.58 -23.99
CA LYS A 411 -0.56 -7.34 -25.35
C LYS A 411 0.50 -6.82 -26.32
N ILE A 412 1.42 -5.97 -25.85
CA ILE A 412 2.56 -5.46 -26.64
C ILE A 412 3.57 -6.59 -26.90
N ALA A 413 3.96 -7.33 -25.87
CA ALA A 413 4.97 -8.39 -25.97
C ALA A 413 4.52 -9.56 -26.86
N LYS A 414 3.22 -9.85 -26.95
CA LYS A 414 2.65 -10.84 -27.90
C LYS A 414 2.96 -10.57 -29.36
N GLN A 415 3.37 -9.34 -29.70
CA GLN A 415 3.65 -8.95 -31.07
C GLN A 415 5.08 -9.30 -31.52
N VAL A 416 5.92 -9.84 -30.63
CA VAL A 416 7.34 -10.13 -30.88
C VAL A 416 7.76 -11.44 -30.21
N ASP A 417 8.93 -11.98 -30.56
CA ASP A 417 9.47 -13.25 -30.08
C ASP A 417 10.54 -13.11 -28.98
N TYR A 418 11.00 -11.89 -28.71
CA TYR A 418 11.98 -11.55 -27.69
C TYR A 418 11.33 -10.89 -26.44
N PRO A 419 12.00 -10.87 -25.28
CA PRO A 419 11.52 -10.14 -24.11
C PRO A 419 11.42 -8.64 -24.37
N VAL A 420 10.39 -7.99 -23.82
CA VAL A 420 10.18 -6.54 -23.93
C VAL A 420 9.96 -5.93 -22.55
N LYS A 421 10.77 -4.93 -22.20
CA LYS A 421 10.49 -4.03 -21.07
C LYS A 421 9.65 -2.85 -21.55
N VAL A 422 8.39 -2.80 -21.11
CA VAL A 422 7.49 -1.67 -21.38
C VAL A 422 7.56 -0.70 -20.20
N VAL A 423 7.87 0.57 -20.50
CA VAL A 423 7.98 1.64 -19.52
C VAL A 423 7.13 2.82 -19.95
N TRP A 424 6.22 3.25 -19.08
CA TRP A 424 5.49 4.49 -19.23
C TRP A 424 6.42 5.63 -18.85
N THR A 425 6.41 6.70 -19.64
CA THR A 425 7.05 7.95 -19.19
C THR A 425 6.30 8.48 -17.98
N ARG A 426 6.90 9.41 -17.23
CA ARG A 426 6.22 9.98 -16.08
C ARG A 426 4.95 10.72 -16.52
N GLU A 427 5.03 11.38 -17.68
CA GLU A 427 3.92 12.07 -18.31
C GLU A 427 2.76 11.10 -18.59
N GLU A 428 3.03 9.96 -19.21
CA GLU A 428 2.02 8.94 -19.47
C GLU A 428 1.46 8.32 -18.18
N ASP A 429 2.32 8.08 -17.17
CA ASP A 429 1.91 7.52 -15.88
C ASP A 429 0.98 8.47 -15.10
N ILE A 430 1.24 9.78 -15.11
CA ILE A 430 0.37 10.78 -14.47
C ILE A 430 -0.90 11.02 -15.29
N GLN A 431 -0.81 11.11 -16.62
CA GLN A 431 -1.95 11.45 -17.48
C GLN A 431 -2.91 10.27 -17.71
N HIS A 432 -2.48 9.05 -17.44
CA HIS A 432 -3.29 7.83 -17.55
C HIS A 432 -3.24 6.98 -16.27
N ASP A 433 -3.17 7.66 -15.12
CA ASP A 433 -3.26 7.02 -13.81
C ASP A 433 -4.69 6.45 -13.59
N VAL A 434 -4.84 5.64 -12.55
CA VAL A 434 -6.12 5.26 -11.98
C VAL A 434 -6.32 6.11 -10.72
N TYR A 435 -6.96 7.27 -10.87
CA TYR A 435 -6.91 8.34 -9.87
C TYR A 435 -7.66 8.02 -8.58
N ARG A 436 -7.24 8.64 -7.47
CA ARG A 436 -8.11 8.78 -6.30
C ARG A 436 -9.40 9.48 -6.73
N PRO A 437 -10.61 8.96 -6.43
CA PRO A 437 -11.85 9.60 -6.86
C PRO A 437 -12.01 11.03 -6.34
N VAL A 438 -12.83 11.82 -7.04
CA VAL A 438 -13.45 13.00 -6.44
C VAL A 438 -14.46 12.58 -5.37
N PHE A 439 -14.51 13.31 -4.26
CA PHE A 439 -15.48 13.09 -3.18
C PHE A 439 -16.18 14.38 -2.81
N ARG A 440 -17.47 14.25 -2.47
CA ARG A 440 -18.29 15.32 -1.89
C ARG A 440 -19.00 14.80 -0.66
N ASP A 441 -18.64 15.38 0.48
CA ASP A 441 -18.99 14.91 1.82
C ASP A 441 -19.87 15.95 2.51
N GLN A 442 -21.14 15.62 2.75
CA GLN A 442 -22.12 16.55 3.34
C GLN A 442 -22.43 16.16 4.78
N ILE A 443 -22.13 17.05 5.72
CA ILE A 443 -22.40 16.85 7.14
C ILE A 443 -23.49 17.83 7.58
N THR A 444 -24.55 17.30 8.18
CA THR A 444 -25.57 18.05 8.89
C THR A 444 -25.56 17.63 10.35
N ALA A 445 -25.40 18.57 11.26
CA ALA A 445 -25.41 18.31 12.69
C ALA A 445 -26.26 19.32 13.46
N SER A 446 -26.61 18.97 14.70
CA SER A 446 -27.26 19.89 15.64
C SER A 446 -26.50 19.94 16.95
N LEU A 447 -26.46 21.13 17.56
CA LEU A 447 -25.86 21.35 18.87
C LEU A 447 -26.94 21.68 19.91
N VAL A 448 -26.95 20.90 21.00
CA VAL A 448 -27.76 21.18 22.20
C VAL A 448 -26.81 21.26 23.38
N ASP A 449 -26.85 22.35 24.14
CA ASP A 449 -25.95 22.62 25.28
C ASP A 449 -24.46 22.47 24.92
N GLY A 450 -24.12 22.87 23.68
CA GLY A 450 -22.76 22.77 23.14
C GLY A 450 -22.26 21.34 22.99
N LYS A 451 -23.13 20.34 22.82
CA LYS A 451 -22.82 18.95 22.46
C LYS A 451 -23.54 18.57 21.18
N VAL A 452 -22.96 17.67 20.40
CA VAL A 452 -23.58 17.14 19.18
C VAL A 452 -24.77 16.26 19.57
N ALA A 453 -25.98 16.69 19.20
CA ALA A 453 -27.21 15.95 19.47
C ALA A 453 -27.58 15.03 18.31
N GLY A 454 -27.37 15.48 17.07
CA GLY A 454 -27.56 14.69 15.86
C GLY A 454 -26.39 14.87 14.89
N TRP A 455 -26.01 13.78 14.21
CA TRP A 455 -24.97 13.75 13.19
C TRP A 455 -25.46 12.96 11.98
N LYS A 456 -25.74 13.65 10.88
CA LYS A 456 -26.04 13.06 9.57
C LYS A 456 -24.87 13.32 8.63
N TYR A 457 -24.36 12.26 8.02
CA TYR A 457 -23.25 12.32 7.08
C TYR A 457 -23.60 11.60 5.78
N LYS A 458 -23.49 12.31 4.64
CA LYS A 458 -23.66 11.73 3.32
C LYS A 458 -22.35 11.81 2.54
N VAL A 459 -21.86 10.65 2.11
CA VAL A 459 -20.67 10.51 1.27
C VAL A 459 -21.11 10.32 -0.18
N ALA A 460 -20.61 11.15 -1.09
CA ALA A 460 -20.81 10.97 -2.53
C ALA A 460 -19.48 10.81 -3.26
N GLY A 461 -19.33 9.75 -4.07
CA GLY A 461 -18.12 9.47 -4.84
C GLY A 461 -18.15 8.09 -5.51
N SER A 462 -17.05 7.72 -6.17
CA SER A 462 -16.92 6.43 -6.86
C SER A 462 -17.04 5.24 -5.91
N ALA A 463 -17.46 4.09 -6.45
CA ALA A 463 -17.39 2.80 -5.77
C ALA A 463 -16.21 1.99 -6.31
N VAL A 464 -15.02 2.18 -5.75
CA VAL A 464 -13.79 1.49 -6.18
C VAL A 464 -13.92 -0.03 -6.02
N LEU A 465 -14.52 -0.53 -4.94
CA LEU A 465 -14.73 -1.96 -4.71
C LEU A 465 -15.71 -2.56 -5.70
N ALA A 466 -16.70 -1.80 -6.19
CA ALA A 466 -17.63 -2.31 -7.21
C ALA A 466 -16.91 -2.75 -8.50
N ARG A 467 -15.77 -2.13 -8.81
CA ARG A 467 -14.87 -2.54 -9.91
C ARG A 467 -13.83 -3.54 -9.45
N TRP A 468 -13.16 -3.26 -8.33
CA TRP A 468 -11.93 -3.95 -7.96
C TRP A 468 -12.19 -5.28 -7.25
N LEU A 469 -13.20 -5.36 -6.38
CA LEU A 469 -13.65 -6.57 -5.67
C LEU A 469 -15.20 -6.60 -5.64
N PRO A 470 -15.87 -6.86 -6.79
CA PRO A 470 -17.32 -6.74 -6.90
C PRO A 470 -18.14 -7.47 -5.82
N PRO A 471 -17.74 -8.66 -5.31
CA PRO A 471 -18.48 -9.31 -4.21
C PRO A 471 -18.53 -8.52 -2.89
N ALA A 472 -17.62 -7.57 -2.68
CA ALA A 472 -17.60 -6.70 -1.51
C ALA A 472 -18.54 -5.48 -1.64
N PHE A 473 -19.03 -5.17 -2.84
CA PHE A 473 -20.01 -4.11 -3.07
C PHE A 473 -21.42 -4.68 -2.92
N GLN A 474 -22.08 -4.40 -1.81
CA GLN A 474 -23.38 -4.96 -1.48
C GLN A 474 -24.36 -3.88 -1.06
N LYS A 475 -25.64 -4.04 -1.43
CA LYS A 475 -26.73 -3.12 -1.04
C LYS A 475 -26.48 -1.66 -1.44
N GLY A 476 -25.74 -1.44 -2.52
CA GLY A 476 -25.35 -0.10 -2.98
C GLY A 476 -24.25 0.57 -2.16
N ILE A 477 -23.61 -0.14 -1.23
CA ILE A 477 -22.56 0.36 -0.35
C ILE A 477 -21.19 -0.10 -0.83
N ASP A 478 -20.28 0.86 -0.96
CA ASP A 478 -18.84 0.61 -1.03
C ASP A 478 -18.25 0.80 0.38
N ILE A 479 -17.79 -0.29 0.99
CA ILE A 479 -17.28 -0.27 2.37
C ILE A 479 -15.96 0.50 2.51
N ASP A 480 -15.21 0.72 1.43
CA ASP A 480 -14.06 1.60 1.44
C ASP A 480 -14.52 3.06 1.48
N ALA A 481 -15.42 3.48 0.58
CA ALA A 481 -15.87 4.86 0.50
C ALA A 481 -16.48 5.42 1.81
N ILE A 482 -17.02 4.56 2.66
CA ILE A 482 -17.62 4.91 3.96
C ILE A 482 -16.75 4.58 5.18
N ASP A 483 -15.52 4.08 5.00
CA ASP A 483 -14.59 3.82 6.10
C ASP A 483 -14.23 5.13 6.82
N ALA A 484 -14.15 5.09 8.16
CA ALA A 484 -14.12 6.23 9.08
C ALA A 484 -15.36 7.15 9.08
N ALA A 485 -16.27 7.05 8.09
CA ALA A 485 -17.57 7.71 8.17
C ALA A 485 -18.48 7.00 9.17
N VAL A 486 -18.65 5.68 9.03
CA VAL A 486 -19.53 4.86 9.90
C VAL A 486 -18.94 4.57 11.27
N ASP A 487 -17.63 4.69 11.41
CA ASP A 487 -16.86 4.38 12.63
C ASP A 487 -16.19 5.64 13.22
N ALA A 488 -16.85 6.81 13.07
CA ALA A 488 -16.42 8.05 13.69
C ALA A 488 -16.20 7.82 15.21
N PRO A 489 -15.09 8.32 15.80
CA PRO A 489 -14.70 7.95 17.16
C PRO A 489 -15.58 8.56 18.26
N TYR A 490 -16.59 9.35 17.92
CA TYR A 490 -17.35 10.16 18.86
C TYR A 490 -18.64 9.51 19.32
N ASP A 491 -19.05 9.80 20.55
CA ASP A 491 -20.25 9.29 21.21
C ASP A 491 -21.55 9.95 20.69
N PHE A 492 -21.78 9.92 19.38
CA PHE A 492 -22.99 10.44 18.78
C PHE A 492 -24.20 9.55 19.13
N ALA A 493 -25.18 10.13 19.83
CA ALA A 493 -26.39 9.41 20.24
C ALA A 493 -27.37 9.19 19.08
N ASN A 494 -27.44 10.14 18.14
CA ASN A 494 -28.27 10.06 16.95
C ASN A 494 -27.37 10.26 15.73
N PHE A 495 -27.18 9.20 14.97
CA PHE A 495 -26.12 9.09 13.98
C PHE A 495 -26.68 8.44 12.71
N HIS A 496 -26.36 9.00 11.55
CA HIS A 496 -26.85 8.50 10.28
C HIS A 496 -25.82 8.70 9.18
N VAL A 497 -25.49 7.64 8.46
CA VAL A 497 -24.54 7.66 7.34
C VAL A 497 -25.20 7.11 6.09
N GLU A 498 -25.16 7.90 5.03
CA GLU A 498 -25.64 7.53 3.69
C GLU A 498 -24.47 7.56 2.70
N TYR A 499 -24.54 6.68 1.70
CA TYR A 499 -23.61 6.66 0.58
C TYR A 499 -24.33 6.81 -0.76
N VAL A 500 -23.85 7.73 -1.58
CA VAL A 500 -24.30 7.96 -2.95
C VAL A 500 -23.17 7.59 -3.89
N ARG A 501 -23.33 6.47 -4.61
CA ARG A 501 -22.42 6.10 -5.69
C ARG A 501 -22.53 7.11 -6.84
N ALA A 502 -21.42 7.76 -7.17
CA ALA A 502 -21.32 8.70 -8.27
C ALA A 502 -19.99 8.47 -8.99
N GLU A 503 -20.03 7.82 -10.17
CA GLU A 503 -18.83 7.61 -10.98
C GLU A 503 -18.57 8.83 -11.86
N PRO A 504 -17.33 9.33 -11.94
CA PRO A 504 -17.00 10.37 -12.89
C PRO A 504 -17.11 9.84 -14.31
N LEU A 505 -17.40 10.75 -15.25
CA LEU A 505 -17.48 10.40 -16.66
C LEU A 505 -16.11 9.95 -17.18
N SER A 506 -15.97 8.64 -17.37
CA SER A 506 -14.87 7.95 -18.05
C SER A 506 -13.46 8.07 -17.43
N VAL A 507 -13.26 8.89 -16.40
CA VAL A 507 -12.00 8.97 -15.66
C VAL A 507 -11.84 7.71 -14.78
N PRO A 508 -10.79 6.89 -14.97
CA PRO A 508 -10.57 5.72 -14.14
C PRO A 508 -10.29 6.10 -12.68
N THR A 509 -10.94 5.40 -11.74
CA THR A 509 -10.74 5.63 -10.31
C THR A 509 -10.31 4.37 -9.56
N GLY A 510 -9.48 4.56 -8.53
CA GLY A 510 -8.85 3.48 -7.77
C GLY A 510 -8.45 3.89 -6.37
N PHE A 511 -7.89 2.93 -5.64
CA PHE A 511 -7.36 3.18 -4.30
C PHE A 511 -6.17 4.09 -4.39
N TRP A 512 -6.08 5.06 -3.48
CA TRP A 512 -4.91 5.91 -3.26
C TRP A 512 -4.54 5.86 -1.78
N ARG A 513 -3.25 6.01 -1.45
CA ARG A 513 -2.73 5.81 -0.09
C ARG A 513 -3.49 6.67 0.91
N GLY A 514 -4.27 6.04 1.77
CA GLY A 514 -5.22 6.72 2.64
C GLY A 514 -6.56 6.00 2.63
N VAL A 515 -6.94 5.49 1.44
CA VAL A 515 -8.19 4.78 1.11
C VAL A 515 -9.42 5.54 1.64
N GLY A 516 -10.53 4.88 1.98
CA GLY A 516 -11.72 5.52 2.52
C GLY A 516 -11.51 6.61 3.59
N PRO A 517 -10.67 6.38 4.62
CA PRO A 517 -10.45 7.40 5.64
C PRO A 517 -9.83 8.71 5.11
N ASN A 518 -9.26 8.72 3.88
CA ASN A 518 -8.73 9.93 3.26
C ASN A 518 -9.75 11.05 3.10
N ASN A 519 -10.97 10.75 2.62
CA ASN A 519 -12.02 11.76 2.51
C ASN A 519 -12.79 11.92 3.83
N ASN A 520 -13.09 10.81 4.50
CA ASN A 520 -13.97 10.83 5.66
C ASN A 520 -13.33 11.48 6.89
N VAL A 521 -12.04 11.21 7.19
CA VAL A 521 -11.37 11.87 8.32
C VAL A 521 -11.23 13.37 8.05
N PHE A 522 -10.97 13.77 6.80
CA PHE A 522 -10.95 15.18 6.44
C PHE A 522 -12.28 15.87 6.76
N ALA A 523 -13.40 15.34 6.26
CA ALA A 523 -14.72 15.92 6.47
C ALA A 523 -15.13 15.93 7.95
N VAL A 524 -14.98 14.80 8.64
CA VAL A 524 -15.35 14.63 10.06
C VAL A 524 -14.54 15.61 10.93
N GLU A 525 -13.21 15.59 10.85
CA GLU A 525 -12.37 16.40 11.74
C GLU A 525 -12.43 17.90 11.44
N CYS A 526 -12.70 18.28 10.19
CA CYS A 526 -12.96 19.66 9.82
C CYS A 526 -14.30 20.14 10.41
N ALA A 527 -15.35 19.33 10.34
CA ALA A 527 -16.66 19.64 10.90
C ALA A 527 -16.62 19.72 12.43
N MET A 528 -15.88 18.83 13.09
CA MET A 528 -15.70 18.86 14.54
C MET A 528 -15.06 20.15 15.04
N ASP A 529 -14.11 20.71 14.30
CA ASP A 529 -13.46 21.98 14.65
C ASP A 529 -14.41 23.18 14.48
N GLU A 530 -15.19 23.18 13.40
CA GLU A 530 -16.22 24.19 13.16
C GLU A 530 -17.35 24.13 14.20
N LEU A 531 -17.76 22.93 14.59
CA LEU A 531 -18.75 22.71 15.65
C LEU A 531 -18.21 23.15 17.02
N ALA A 532 -16.94 22.88 17.32
CA ALA A 532 -16.30 23.38 18.54
C ALA A 532 -16.34 24.92 18.59
N ARG A 533 -15.97 25.57 17.49
CA ARG A 533 -16.02 27.04 17.36
C ARG A 533 -17.45 27.56 17.50
N LYS A 534 -18.42 26.91 16.86
CA LYS A 534 -19.85 27.26 16.97
C LYS A 534 -20.38 27.12 18.40
N ALA A 535 -19.90 26.11 19.13
CA ALA A 535 -20.20 25.90 20.54
C ALA A 535 -19.43 26.82 21.51
N GLY A 536 -18.50 27.64 21.01
CA GLY A 536 -17.61 28.46 21.84
C GLY A 536 -16.67 27.64 22.73
N LYS A 537 -16.27 26.44 22.29
CA LYS A 537 -15.44 25.49 23.05
C LYS A 537 -14.07 25.31 22.41
N ASP A 538 -13.07 25.03 23.24
CA ASP A 538 -11.77 24.58 22.77
C ASP A 538 -11.92 23.29 21.94
N PRO A 539 -11.27 23.17 20.76
CA PRO A 539 -11.42 22.01 19.89
C PRO A 539 -10.97 20.67 20.48
N ILE A 540 -10.00 20.66 21.39
CA ILE A 540 -9.55 19.45 22.07
C ILE A 540 -10.56 19.06 23.16
N GLU A 541 -10.97 20.01 24.00
CA GLU A 541 -11.96 19.75 25.06
C GLU A 541 -13.33 19.35 24.49
N PHE A 542 -13.73 19.95 23.35
CA PHE A 542 -14.93 19.56 22.62
C PHE A 542 -14.89 18.08 22.24
N ARG A 543 -13.79 17.62 21.62
CA ARG A 543 -13.58 16.21 21.26
C ARG A 543 -13.58 15.31 22.50
N LYS A 544 -12.83 15.65 23.54
CA LYS A 544 -12.76 14.86 24.79
C LYS A 544 -14.14 14.60 25.39
N SER A 545 -15.03 15.60 25.35
CA SER A 545 -16.38 15.48 25.89
C SER A 545 -17.26 14.43 25.20
N MET A 546 -16.83 13.91 24.05
CA MET A 546 -17.51 12.91 23.23
C MET A 546 -16.65 11.66 22.96
N LEU A 547 -15.60 11.42 23.75
CA LEU A 547 -14.71 10.26 23.59
C LEU A 547 -14.78 9.29 24.80
N THR A 548 -15.89 9.31 25.53
CA THR A 548 -16.05 8.54 26.77
C THR A 548 -16.02 7.03 26.54
N LYS A 549 -16.44 6.56 25.35
CA LYS A 549 -16.38 5.13 24.96
C LYS A 549 -15.09 4.75 24.24
N ASN A 550 -14.17 5.70 24.00
CA ASN A 550 -12.95 5.50 23.23
C ASN A 550 -11.70 5.91 24.04
N PRO A 551 -11.36 5.18 25.13
CA PRO A 551 -10.26 5.55 26.02
C PRO A 551 -8.89 5.60 25.34
N ARG A 552 -8.66 4.80 24.29
CA ARG A 552 -7.40 4.85 23.52
C ARG A 552 -7.26 6.13 22.69
N ILE A 553 -8.34 6.58 22.01
CA ILE A 553 -8.35 7.89 21.34
C ILE A 553 -8.17 9.01 22.36
N LEU A 554 -8.90 8.94 23.48
CA LEU A 554 -8.80 9.94 24.54
C LEU A 554 -7.36 10.04 25.09
N ALA A 555 -6.69 8.90 25.28
CA ALA A 555 -5.30 8.87 25.74
C ALA A 555 -4.34 9.53 24.75
N VAL A 556 -4.42 9.21 23.45
CA VAL A 556 -3.56 9.85 22.44
C VAL A 556 -3.88 11.33 22.25
N LEU A 557 -5.16 11.73 22.37
CA LEU A 557 -5.58 13.13 22.32
C LEU A 557 -5.04 13.94 23.51
N ASN A 558 -5.10 13.38 24.72
CA ASN A 558 -4.51 14.02 25.91
C ASN A 558 -3.01 14.20 25.75
N GLN A 559 -2.31 13.16 25.29
CA GLN A 559 -0.87 13.22 25.13
C GLN A 559 -0.45 14.17 24.00
N VAL A 560 -1.16 14.24 22.88
CA VAL A 560 -0.81 15.18 21.81
C VAL A 560 -1.02 16.63 22.26
N ALA A 561 -2.05 16.91 23.06
CA ALA A 561 -2.28 18.24 23.63
C ALA A 561 -1.09 18.68 24.49
N GLU A 562 -0.62 17.79 25.38
CA GLU A 562 0.56 18.03 26.22
C GLU A 562 1.83 18.25 25.37
N LYS A 563 2.10 17.37 24.40
CA LYS A 563 3.34 17.42 23.61
C LYS A 563 3.37 18.51 22.55
N SER A 564 2.23 19.07 22.16
CA SER A 564 2.14 20.14 21.14
C SER A 564 2.08 21.54 21.73
N ASP A 565 2.28 21.69 23.04
CA ASP A 565 2.15 22.96 23.76
C ASP A 565 0.75 23.59 23.60
N TRP A 566 -0.29 22.76 23.46
CA TRP A 566 -1.66 23.23 23.26
C TRP A 566 -2.09 24.22 24.37
N GLY A 567 -2.78 25.28 23.97
CA GLY A 567 -3.19 26.37 24.87
C GLY A 567 -2.13 27.45 25.14
N GLN A 568 -0.87 27.26 24.74
CA GLN A 568 0.12 28.34 24.79
C GLN A 568 -0.18 29.45 23.76
N PRO A 569 0.04 30.73 24.10
CA PRO A 569 -0.17 31.85 23.18
C PRO A 569 0.62 31.70 21.88
N LEU A 570 0.01 32.12 20.77
CA LEU A 570 0.61 32.11 19.44
C LEU A 570 0.68 33.54 18.88
N PRO A 571 1.65 33.85 18.01
CA PRO A 571 1.63 35.10 17.25
C PRO A 571 0.37 35.25 16.40
N ALA A 572 0.08 36.47 15.96
CA ALA A 572 -1.02 36.72 15.04
C ALA A 572 -0.87 35.85 13.77
N ARG A 573 -2.00 35.32 13.28
CA ARG A 573 -2.07 34.46 12.09
C ARG A 573 -1.22 33.18 12.17
N VAL A 574 -0.90 32.75 13.39
CA VAL A 574 -0.37 31.42 13.68
C VAL A 574 -1.45 30.63 14.41
N GLY A 575 -1.70 29.40 13.98
CA GLY A 575 -2.74 28.54 14.52
C GLY A 575 -2.27 27.12 14.72
N ARG A 576 -2.90 26.43 15.68
CA ARG A 576 -2.78 24.98 15.88
C ARG A 576 -4.11 24.31 15.54
N GLY A 577 -4.05 23.26 14.73
CA GLY A 577 -5.20 22.46 14.37
C GLY A 577 -5.02 21.01 14.77
N VAL A 578 -6.08 20.40 15.28
CA VAL A 578 -6.07 19.02 15.77
C VAL A 578 -6.91 18.11 14.86
N CYS A 579 -6.45 16.88 14.72
CA CYS A 579 -7.14 15.75 14.08
C CYS A 579 -7.04 14.53 14.98
N VAL A 580 -8.12 13.76 15.11
CA VAL A 580 -8.11 12.40 15.69
C VAL A 580 -8.71 11.39 14.70
N GLN A 581 -8.23 10.14 14.71
CA GLN A 581 -8.86 9.06 13.94
C GLN A 581 -8.54 7.67 14.55
N PRO A 582 -9.47 6.72 14.48
CA PRO A 582 -9.27 5.31 14.86
C PRO A 582 -9.05 4.38 13.64
N SER A 583 -8.44 4.86 12.56
CA SER A 583 -8.33 4.08 11.32
C SER A 583 -7.38 2.90 11.43
N PHE A 584 -7.73 1.79 10.77
CA PHE A 584 -6.89 0.59 10.66
C PHE A 584 -6.52 -0.06 12.02
N ALA A 585 -7.40 0.03 13.01
CA ALA A 585 -7.16 -0.40 14.40
C ALA A 585 -5.96 0.30 15.08
N SER A 586 -5.59 1.48 14.57
CA SER A 586 -4.61 2.37 15.17
C SER A 586 -5.28 3.68 15.56
N PHE A 587 -4.87 4.23 16.70
CA PHE A 587 -5.49 5.39 17.32
C PHE A 587 -4.46 6.52 17.29
N ILE A 588 -4.74 7.59 16.56
CA ILE A 588 -3.79 8.67 16.34
C ILE A 588 -4.45 10.01 16.62
N ALA A 589 -3.69 10.90 17.23
CA ALA A 589 -4.01 12.31 17.35
C ALA A 589 -2.83 13.13 16.82
N THR A 590 -3.11 14.10 15.95
CA THR A 590 -2.09 14.93 15.31
C THR A 590 -2.45 16.41 15.47
N VAL A 591 -1.46 17.21 15.85
CA VAL A 591 -1.53 18.67 15.88
C VAL A 591 -0.56 19.24 14.86
N VAL A 592 -1.05 20.10 13.98
CA VAL A 592 -0.25 20.91 13.06
C VAL A 592 -0.25 22.35 13.54
N GLU A 593 0.93 22.95 13.65
CA GLU A 593 1.11 24.39 13.83
C GLU A 593 1.52 25.02 12.49
N ALA A 594 0.74 26.01 12.04
CA ALA A 594 0.96 26.69 10.77
C ALA A 594 0.84 28.20 10.93
N GLU A 595 1.65 28.92 10.17
CA GLU A 595 1.59 30.37 10.00
C GLU A 595 1.07 30.71 8.62
N ILE A 596 0.21 31.72 8.55
CA ILE A 596 -0.35 32.23 7.31
C ILE A 596 0.04 33.69 7.19
N ASP A 597 0.79 34.05 6.16
CA ASP A 597 1.17 35.44 5.94
C ASP A 597 0.02 36.29 5.35
N ASP A 598 0.27 37.59 5.12
CA ASP A 598 -0.76 38.52 4.64
C ASP A 598 -1.21 38.27 3.20
N ILE A 599 -0.42 37.57 2.38
CA ILE A 599 -0.80 37.20 1.01
C ILE A 599 -1.44 35.80 0.93
N GLY A 600 -1.48 35.07 2.05
CA GLY A 600 -2.09 33.75 2.16
C GLY A 600 -1.14 32.58 1.96
N GLU A 601 0.17 32.82 1.95
CA GLU A 601 1.17 31.75 1.94
C GLU A 601 1.19 31.04 3.29
N ILE A 602 1.47 29.73 3.24
CA ILE A 602 1.38 28.83 4.39
C ILE A 602 2.78 28.33 4.72
N VAL A 603 3.22 28.57 5.96
CA VAL A 603 4.46 28.03 6.51
C VAL A 603 4.13 27.02 7.60
N LEU A 604 4.50 25.77 7.38
CA LEU A 604 4.38 24.72 8.39
C LEU A 604 5.50 24.90 9.43
N ARG A 605 5.12 25.08 10.71
CA ARG A 605 6.10 25.32 11.79
C ARG A 605 6.47 24.03 12.51
N ARG A 606 5.47 23.26 12.93
CA ARG A 606 5.67 22.03 13.71
C ARG A 606 4.49 21.07 13.50
N ILE A 607 4.77 19.78 13.55
CA ILE A 607 3.75 18.74 13.64
C ILE A 607 4.09 17.83 14.82
N THR A 608 3.12 17.60 15.69
CA THR A 608 3.21 16.62 16.77
C THR A 608 2.14 15.56 16.55
N SER A 609 2.53 14.30 16.52
CA SER A 609 1.62 13.17 16.32
C SER A 609 1.84 12.11 17.39
N VAL A 610 0.78 11.70 18.05
CA VAL A 610 0.79 10.60 19.02
C VAL A 610 0.02 9.44 18.42
N VAL A 611 0.61 8.25 18.42
CA VAL A 611 -0.01 7.04 17.87
C VAL A 611 0.04 5.88 18.85
N ASP A 612 -1.11 5.25 19.06
CA ASP A 612 -1.26 3.95 19.68
C ASP A 612 -1.67 2.93 18.60
N THR A 613 -0.70 2.14 18.15
CA THR A 613 -0.89 1.06 17.17
C THR A 613 -0.98 -0.31 17.83
N GLY A 614 -1.24 -0.39 19.14
CA GLY A 614 -1.01 -1.62 19.91
C GLY A 614 0.48 -1.92 20.06
N ILE A 615 0.84 -3.21 20.11
CA ILE A 615 2.24 -3.63 20.11
C ILE A 615 2.91 -3.15 18.80
N ALA A 616 3.80 -2.16 18.92
CA ALA A 616 4.59 -1.70 17.79
C ALA A 616 5.66 -2.75 17.44
N VAL A 617 5.46 -3.49 16.35
CA VAL A 617 6.41 -4.55 15.94
C VAL A 617 7.82 -4.00 15.71
N ASN A 618 7.92 -2.88 15.00
CA ASN A 618 9.12 -2.07 14.90
C ASN A 618 8.74 -0.59 15.10
N PRO A 619 9.00 0.01 16.28
CA PRO A 619 8.60 1.39 16.57
C PRO A 619 9.26 2.43 15.65
N ASP A 620 10.47 2.18 15.15
CA ASP A 620 11.15 3.10 14.22
C ASP A 620 10.43 3.14 12.86
N THR A 621 9.97 1.98 12.38
CA THR A 621 9.19 1.89 11.14
C THR A 621 7.81 2.55 11.28
N VAL A 622 7.15 2.40 12.44
CA VAL A 622 5.89 3.10 12.75
C VAL A 622 6.10 4.61 12.67
N LYS A 623 7.18 5.10 13.29
CA LYS A 623 7.55 6.52 13.27
C LYS A 623 7.75 7.04 11.84
N ALA A 624 8.60 6.37 11.06
CA ALA A 624 8.90 6.73 9.68
C ALA A 624 7.65 6.71 8.78
N GLN A 625 6.72 5.77 9.02
CA GLN A 625 5.46 5.69 8.28
C GLN A 625 4.53 6.86 8.55
N ILE A 626 4.45 7.33 9.81
CA ILE A 626 3.70 8.54 10.16
C ILE A 626 4.37 9.79 9.57
N GLU A 627 5.69 9.94 9.71
CA GLU A 627 6.44 11.08 9.16
C GLU A 627 6.24 11.20 7.64
N GLY A 628 6.50 10.13 6.89
CA GLY A 628 6.29 10.11 5.43
C GLY A 628 4.82 10.22 5.03
N GLY A 629 3.91 9.68 5.83
CA GLY A 629 2.47 9.79 5.61
C GLY A 629 1.99 11.24 5.74
N LEU A 630 2.40 11.94 6.80
CA LEU A 630 2.07 13.35 7.03
C LEU A 630 2.52 14.22 5.86
N ILE A 631 3.76 14.06 5.39
CA ILE A 631 4.29 14.81 4.24
C ILE A 631 3.46 14.52 2.97
N PHE A 632 3.12 13.25 2.72
CA PHE A 632 2.32 12.85 1.56
C PHE A 632 0.90 13.45 1.59
N GLY A 633 0.22 13.39 2.74
CA GLY A 633 -1.10 13.99 2.93
C GLY A 633 -1.08 15.51 2.83
N LEU A 634 -0.11 16.18 3.45
CA LEU A 634 0.04 17.64 3.37
C LEU A 634 0.37 18.10 1.95
N THR A 635 1.16 17.32 1.19
CA THR A 635 1.40 17.59 -0.23
C THR A 635 0.09 17.59 -1.01
N ALA A 636 -0.76 16.59 -0.81
CA ALA A 636 -2.07 16.53 -1.45
C ALA A 636 -2.96 17.72 -1.04
N ALA A 637 -2.99 18.07 0.25
CA ALA A 637 -3.80 19.18 0.74
C ALA A 637 -3.35 20.55 0.22
N LEU A 638 -2.04 20.76 0.03
CA LEU A 638 -1.47 22.03 -0.42
C LEU A 638 -1.48 22.16 -1.94
N TYR A 639 -1.28 21.07 -2.67
CA TYR A 639 -0.92 21.13 -4.10
C TYR A 639 -1.60 20.08 -4.99
N GLY A 640 -2.16 19.01 -4.43
CA GLY A 640 -2.62 17.85 -5.20
C GLY A 640 -3.96 18.10 -5.89
N GLU A 641 -3.96 18.16 -7.22
CA GLU A 641 -5.17 18.15 -8.04
C GLU A 641 -4.84 17.63 -9.45
N ILE A 642 -5.65 16.68 -9.94
CA ILE A 642 -5.74 16.34 -11.35
C ILE A 642 -6.98 17.00 -11.93
N THR A 643 -6.76 17.78 -12.98
CA THR A 643 -7.79 18.51 -13.72
C THR A 643 -7.93 17.96 -15.13
N ILE A 644 -9.15 18.00 -15.63
CA ILE A 644 -9.56 17.61 -16.98
C ILE A 644 -9.97 18.84 -17.79
N ASP A 645 -9.46 18.95 -19.02
CA ASP A 645 -9.96 19.84 -20.07
C ASP A 645 -10.04 19.05 -21.39
N LYS A 646 -11.15 19.18 -22.11
CA LYS A 646 -11.42 18.44 -23.35
C LYS A 646 -11.18 16.93 -23.23
N GLY A 647 -11.59 16.35 -22.10
CA GLY A 647 -11.41 14.92 -21.79
C GLY A 647 -9.97 14.51 -21.45
N ARG A 648 -9.03 15.46 -21.38
CA ARG A 648 -7.59 15.21 -21.22
C ARG A 648 -7.09 15.70 -19.86
N VAL A 649 -6.22 14.93 -19.24
CA VAL A 649 -5.54 15.31 -18.00
C VAL A 649 -4.51 16.41 -18.27
N GLN A 650 -4.57 17.50 -17.51
CA GLN A 650 -3.73 18.68 -17.74
C GLN A 650 -2.35 18.56 -17.10
N GLN A 651 -2.27 17.93 -15.93
CA GLN A 651 -1.01 17.73 -15.22
C GLN A 651 -0.22 16.57 -15.82
N SER A 652 1.11 16.67 -15.83
CA SER A 652 1.98 15.72 -16.54
C SER A 652 3.16 15.23 -15.69
N ASN A 653 3.76 16.07 -14.85
CA ASN A 653 4.98 15.72 -14.12
C ASN A 653 5.16 16.58 -12.86
N PHE A 654 6.23 16.42 -12.09
CA PHE A 654 6.44 17.13 -10.82
C PHE A 654 6.59 18.65 -10.90
N HIS A 655 6.60 19.22 -12.10
CA HIS A 655 6.61 20.67 -12.31
C HIS A 655 5.20 21.27 -12.29
N ASP A 656 4.18 20.50 -12.68
CA ASP A 656 2.76 20.91 -12.72
C ASP A 656 1.85 20.08 -11.78
N TYR A 657 2.27 18.87 -11.39
CA TYR A 657 1.75 18.08 -10.26
C TYR A 657 2.76 18.09 -9.11
N ARG A 658 2.77 19.19 -8.36
CA ARG A 658 3.85 19.53 -7.43
C ARG A 658 3.90 18.63 -6.19
N MET A 659 5.12 18.26 -5.82
CA MET A 659 5.46 17.66 -4.52
C MET A 659 6.02 18.70 -3.55
N MET A 660 5.73 18.56 -2.25
CA MET A 660 6.45 19.33 -1.21
C MET A 660 7.95 19.09 -1.30
N ARG A 661 8.73 20.14 -1.09
CA ARG A 661 10.20 20.11 -1.10
C ARG A 661 10.77 20.06 0.32
N ILE A 662 12.03 19.65 0.44
CA ILE A 662 12.71 19.46 1.74
C ILE A 662 12.65 20.72 2.62
N ASN A 663 12.77 21.91 2.04
CA ASN A 663 12.71 23.19 2.75
C ASN A 663 11.30 23.59 3.22
N GLU A 664 10.26 22.86 2.80
CA GLU A 664 8.86 23.07 3.20
C GLU A 664 8.43 22.09 4.31
N THR A 665 9.27 21.12 4.64
CA THR A 665 8.97 20.12 5.66
C THR A 665 9.19 20.71 7.06
N PRO A 666 8.18 20.71 7.93
CA PRO A 666 8.33 21.20 9.30
C PRO A 666 9.10 20.20 10.17
N LYS A 667 9.44 20.60 11.40
CA LYS A 667 9.83 19.63 12.43
C LYS A 667 8.63 18.72 12.72
N ILE A 668 8.82 17.41 12.54
CA ILE A 668 7.81 16.38 12.85
C ILE A 668 8.26 15.60 14.08
N GLU A 669 7.41 15.56 15.09
CA GLU A 669 7.59 14.76 16.30
C GLU A 669 6.51 13.68 16.35
N VAL A 670 6.93 12.41 16.33
CA VAL A 670 6.02 11.27 16.43
C VAL A 670 6.32 10.51 17.72
N ILE A 671 5.30 10.35 18.55
CA ILE A 671 5.33 9.60 19.80
C ILE A 671 4.54 8.31 19.61
N VAL A 672 5.21 7.16 19.78
CA VAL A 672 4.57 5.84 19.74
C VAL A 672 4.23 5.42 21.17
N VAL A 673 2.94 5.23 21.45
CA VAL A 673 2.46 4.77 22.76
C VAL A 673 2.86 3.32 22.97
N LYS A 674 3.41 3.01 24.16
CA LYS A 674 3.66 1.63 24.58
C LYS A 674 2.34 0.98 24.97
N SER A 675 1.82 0.12 24.10
CA SER A 675 0.55 -0.58 24.29
C SER A 675 0.74 -2.10 24.21
N GLY A 676 -0.01 -2.83 25.04
CA GLY A 676 -0.05 -4.30 25.04
C GLY A 676 -1.11 -4.89 24.12
N GLU A 677 -1.91 -4.04 23.47
CA GLU A 677 -2.99 -4.44 22.58
C GLU A 677 -2.48 -5.09 21.28
N ALA A 678 -3.35 -5.83 20.59
CA ALA A 678 -3.03 -6.38 19.29
C ALA A 678 -2.58 -5.28 18.30
N PRO A 679 -1.60 -5.56 17.43
CA PRO A 679 -1.06 -4.56 16.53
C PRO A 679 -2.07 -4.12 15.47
N GLY A 680 -2.22 -2.81 15.34
CA GLY A 680 -2.93 -2.12 14.25
C GLY A 680 -2.07 -1.91 13.02
N GLY A 681 -2.63 -1.19 12.04
CA GLY A 681 -1.98 -0.82 10.79
C GLY A 681 -1.58 0.66 10.73
N ILE A 682 -0.50 0.99 10.04
CA ILE A 682 0.09 2.34 10.08
C ILE A 682 0.39 2.95 8.70
N GLY A 683 0.20 2.17 7.63
CA GLY A 683 0.57 2.53 6.25
C GLY A 683 -0.04 3.86 5.77
N GLU A 684 -1.27 4.12 6.19
CA GLU A 684 -2.13 5.19 5.70
C GLU A 684 -2.40 6.26 6.78
N ALA A 685 -2.16 5.96 8.06
CA ALA A 685 -2.62 6.77 9.18
C ALA A 685 -2.12 8.24 9.14
N GLY A 686 -0.82 8.45 8.88
CA GLY A 686 -0.24 9.80 8.78
C GLY A 686 -0.79 10.61 7.59
N VAL A 687 -1.16 9.94 6.50
CA VAL A 687 -1.69 10.59 5.29
C VAL A 687 -3.03 11.24 5.58
N ASN A 688 -3.89 10.55 6.32
CA ASN A 688 -5.25 10.99 6.61
C ASN A 688 -5.29 12.06 7.73
N ALA A 689 -4.32 12.04 8.65
CA ALA A 689 -4.27 12.97 9.78
C ALA A 689 -3.76 14.38 9.42
N GLY A 690 -2.85 14.49 8.45
CA GLY A 690 -2.22 15.75 8.09
C GLY A 690 -3.18 16.82 7.54
N PRO A 691 -3.96 16.53 6.47
CA PRO A 691 -4.86 17.49 5.83
C PRO A 691 -5.87 18.17 6.77
N PRO A 692 -6.68 17.45 7.58
CA PRO A 692 -7.61 18.10 8.49
C PRO A 692 -6.90 18.90 9.60
N ALA A 693 -5.79 18.41 10.14
CA ALA A 693 -5.03 19.14 11.15
C ALA A 693 -4.47 20.47 10.59
N LEU A 694 -3.92 20.46 9.37
CA LEU A 694 -3.47 21.69 8.69
C LEU A 694 -4.65 22.63 8.45
N ARG A 695 -5.75 22.13 7.91
CA ARG A 695 -6.94 22.94 7.66
C ARG A 695 -7.46 23.58 8.95
N ASN A 696 -7.54 22.84 10.05
CA ASN A 696 -7.97 23.37 11.34
C ASN A 696 -6.98 24.40 11.90
N ALA A 697 -5.68 24.25 11.62
CA ALA A 697 -4.67 25.26 11.97
C ALA A 697 -4.91 26.58 11.21
N ILE A 698 -5.28 26.49 9.93
CA ILE A 698 -5.65 27.64 9.09
C ILE A 698 -6.92 28.31 9.63
N LEU A 699 -7.95 27.54 10.00
CA LEU A 699 -9.17 28.06 10.61
C LEU A 699 -8.86 28.81 11.93
N ALA A 700 -7.98 28.25 12.77
CA ALA A 700 -7.55 28.90 14.01
C ALA A 700 -6.77 30.20 13.75
N ALA A 701 -5.86 30.20 12.77
CA ALA A 701 -5.02 31.34 12.42
C ALA A 701 -5.78 32.50 11.75
N THR A 702 -6.75 32.18 10.89
CA THR A 702 -7.35 33.15 9.95
C THR A 702 -8.85 33.34 10.14
N GLY A 703 -9.53 32.39 10.78
CA GLY A 703 -10.99 32.33 10.81
C GLY A 703 -11.64 31.78 9.53
N VAL A 704 -10.85 31.44 8.50
CA VAL A 704 -11.37 30.94 7.22
C VAL A 704 -11.56 29.43 7.26
N ALA A 705 -12.81 28.98 7.14
CA ALA A 705 -13.15 27.56 7.07
C ALA A 705 -13.02 27.03 5.63
N LEU A 706 -11.81 26.66 5.22
CA LEU A 706 -11.60 26.00 3.93
C LEU A 706 -12.27 24.62 3.92
N ARG A 707 -13.09 24.33 2.92
CA ARG A 707 -13.80 23.04 2.80
C ARG A 707 -13.51 22.30 1.50
N ARG A 708 -12.70 22.86 0.61
CA ARG A 708 -12.25 22.21 -0.62
C ARG A 708 -10.73 22.08 -0.63
N LEU A 709 -10.23 20.94 -1.09
CA LEU A 709 -8.81 20.72 -1.39
C LEU A 709 -8.56 20.78 -2.92
N PRO A 710 -7.34 21.15 -3.35
CA PRO A 710 -6.25 21.69 -2.52
C PRO A 710 -6.60 23.08 -1.97
N ILE A 711 -5.84 23.54 -0.98
CA ILE A 711 -6.08 24.83 -0.31
C ILE A 711 -5.97 26.01 -1.30
N ASP A 712 -7.05 26.77 -1.45
CA ASP A 712 -7.03 28.04 -2.19
C ASP A 712 -6.47 29.17 -1.29
N ARG A 713 -5.16 29.41 -1.45
CA ARG A 713 -4.42 30.45 -0.73
C ARG A 713 -4.98 31.86 -0.93
N LYS A 714 -5.66 32.12 -2.06
CA LYS A 714 -6.25 33.44 -2.33
C LYS A 714 -7.37 33.77 -1.34
N LEU A 715 -7.97 32.78 -0.68
CA LEU A 715 -8.98 32.97 0.36
C LEU A 715 -8.36 33.32 1.71
N LEU A 716 -7.04 33.19 1.87
CA LEU A 716 -6.33 33.38 3.13
C LEU A 716 -5.70 34.77 3.27
N ALA A 717 -5.58 35.53 2.16
CA ALA A 717 -5.00 36.86 2.16
C ALA A 717 -5.70 37.82 3.15
N ALA A 718 -4.93 38.63 3.86
CA ALA A 718 -5.43 39.60 4.82
C ALA A 718 -6.38 40.61 4.16
N GLY A 719 -7.45 41.00 4.86
CA GLY A 719 -8.42 41.98 4.38
C GLY A 719 -9.56 41.43 3.51
N LYS A 720 -9.51 40.16 3.09
CA LYS A 720 -10.71 39.48 2.59
C LYS A 720 -11.58 39.04 3.77
N LYS A 721 -12.81 39.55 3.86
CA LYS A 721 -13.81 38.98 4.78
C LYS A 721 -14.19 37.59 4.26
N ALA A 722 -14.12 36.60 5.14
CA ALA A 722 -14.53 35.22 4.91
C ALA A 722 -16.03 35.12 4.58
#